data_AF-A0A496P8H6-F1
#
_entry.id   AF-A0A496P8H6-F1
#
_cell.length_a   1.000
_cell.length_b   1.000
_cell.length_c   1.000
_cell.angle_alpha   90.00
_cell.angle_beta   90.00
_cell.angle_gamma   90.00
#
_symmetry.space_group_name_H-M   'P 1'
#
loop_
_entity.id
_entity.type
_entity.pdbx_description
1 polymer ?
#
loop_
_entity_poly.entity_id
_entity_poly.type
_entity_poly.pdbx_seq_one_letter_code
_entity_poly.pdbx_strand_id
1 'polypeptide(L)'
;MSFYFTDQIQQSFNKIFHQCNKDIAWEGKAELDALVKADEEGQEIQGIGDVYAILARVYSGPQFTWIEAGFPEDDNKAYSYLHTAIRRGSAIAILQAMRTAGALTPTIEKELPMTKDEAFQRVYEGAQKGCSYCAYAIANVFQWEDYRILPSAQKVANEGQPSAFVRFLKALFVQPDQRRLANKITAIAQDWLRKSASAGLVIAYRNLRITYIEQDDKKMEEQVVFEGAEAGLPLMLFLAGDICKARAEHQRALEYFERGVAMNNGLCLREAAEYYAKPHLSNKAIPQDIQKALKYYERASVSPDYLDFNDHAYTTTQAIIIRTLNIDGQSQDWSRIAHLLQQPAIENHDGIWPYLAYVFTFRKGNAPKMSVALECIKQASKCYDEYGSYDYADHLWQLAAGYCYEIGATTGTPDLDQAVTFYKHARESIKNINSRNDNWLGTGEPLVIPDEASDRLEAFEEVNGHYQYKAGVQQSSTTCNPMPPAWPQNSVDVLEIMEESTTGWRTNKYDWNFIQREWDTQKYLSLGIYDNRQSIENVIDDMHHIVMFHNEDKNSCTIYLYGYGRDTTEGANKLDTTVYEIRNFKDMTIPEGLALIKDFYDTAKLPIIDESWEKQYKNPTPPSEYALAIDNDIFYLNQYDNPNQMIKDALEGVSNGTYDIIAVRPSNLDDRGISYYIERNKKGKDLRIRLYVTEADGTVYGFERDYSNLTSINYWIQDAITNDKLPDLNDWEEVKKN
;
A
#
# COMPACT_ATOMS: atom_id res chain seq x y z
N MET A 1 34.01 -15.60 -0.24
CA MET A 1 33.61 -17.01 -0.07
C MET A 1 32.25 -17.00 0.59
N SER A 2 31.23 -17.55 -0.06
CA SER A 2 29.93 -17.76 0.60
C SER A 2 30.05 -18.80 1.73
N PHE A 3 29.38 -18.54 2.85
CA PHE A 3 29.47 -19.36 4.07
C PHE A 3 28.26 -20.29 4.28
N TYR A 4 27.20 -20.12 3.49
CA TYR A 4 25.98 -20.94 3.55
C TYR A 4 25.32 -21.10 2.17
N PHE A 5 25.02 -19.99 1.49
CA PHE A 5 24.44 -20.01 0.14
C PHE A 5 25.46 -20.41 -0.93
N THR A 6 25.01 -20.67 -2.16
CA THR A 6 25.94 -20.65 -3.31
C THR A 6 26.42 -19.22 -3.56
N ASP A 7 27.55 -19.04 -4.24
CA ASP A 7 28.08 -17.70 -4.51
C ASP A 7 27.09 -16.83 -5.31
N GLN A 8 26.33 -17.43 -6.24
CA GLN A 8 25.28 -16.74 -6.99
C GLN A 8 24.14 -16.26 -6.09
N ILE A 9 23.59 -17.15 -5.26
CA ILE A 9 22.50 -16.80 -4.33
C ILE A 9 22.98 -15.75 -3.31
N GLN A 10 24.23 -15.85 -2.83
CA GLN A 10 24.79 -14.88 -1.90
C GLN A 10 24.91 -13.48 -2.51
N GLN A 11 25.27 -13.38 -3.80
CA GLN A 11 25.34 -12.09 -4.50
C GLN A 11 23.96 -11.43 -4.61
N SER A 12 22.95 -12.17 -5.08
CA SER A 12 21.58 -11.67 -5.19
C SER A 12 21.00 -11.33 -3.81
N PHE A 13 21.29 -12.15 -2.79
CA PHE A 13 20.92 -11.85 -1.40
C PHE A 13 21.53 -10.54 -0.90
N ASN A 14 22.82 -10.29 -1.17
CA ASN A 14 23.48 -9.05 -0.75
C ASN A 14 22.88 -7.82 -1.47
N LYS A 15 22.58 -7.94 -2.77
CA LYS A 15 21.91 -6.88 -3.54
C LYS A 15 20.59 -6.45 -2.90
N ILE A 16 19.84 -7.42 -2.38
CA ILE A 16 18.62 -7.17 -1.63
C ILE A 16 18.97 -6.65 -0.23
N PHE A 17 19.53 -7.46 0.68
CA PHE A 17 19.49 -7.14 2.10
C PHE A 17 20.73 -6.44 2.70
N HIS A 18 21.79 -6.19 1.92
CA HIS A 18 23.02 -5.57 2.46
C HIS A 18 23.12 -4.06 2.23
N GLN A 19 22.17 -3.50 1.49
CA GLN A 19 22.08 -2.07 1.25
C GLN A 19 20.64 -1.71 0.92
N CYS A 20 20.28 -0.45 1.15
CA CYS A 20 18.94 0.04 0.83
C CYS A 20 19.00 0.86 -0.46
N ASN A 21 19.23 0.19 -1.60
CA ASN A 21 19.09 0.80 -2.91
C ASN A 21 18.01 0.04 -3.68
N LYS A 22 16.95 0.76 -4.08
CA LYS A 22 15.78 0.16 -4.71
C LYS A 22 16.14 -0.59 -6.00
N ASP A 23 16.84 0.06 -6.92
CA ASP A 23 17.18 -0.53 -8.22
C ASP A 23 18.04 -1.79 -8.07
N ILE A 24 19.05 -1.75 -7.21
CA ILE A 24 19.92 -2.90 -6.97
C ILE A 24 19.15 -4.04 -6.27
N ALA A 25 18.23 -3.71 -5.37
CA ALA A 25 17.40 -4.72 -4.72
C ALA A 25 16.42 -5.38 -5.70
N TRP A 26 15.85 -4.63 -6.64
CA TRP A 26 15.04 -5.16 -7.72
C TRP A 26 15.84 -6.02 -8.69
N GLU A 27 17.08 -5.64 -8.99
CA GLU A 27 18.02 -6.47 -9.77
C GLU A 27 18.28 -7.81 -9.05
N GLY A 28 18.60 -7.76 -7.75
CA GLY A 28 18.81 -8.97 -6.94
C GLY A 28 17.56 -9.86 -6.87
N LYS A 29 16.36 -9.27 -6.76
CA LYS A 29 15.10 -10.00 -6.82
C LYS A 29 14.91 -10.67 -8.19
N ALA A 30 15.17 -9.95 -9.28
CA ALA A 30 15.02 -10.47 -10.63
C ALA A 30 15.98 -11.65 -10.92
N GLU A 31 17.21 -11.61 -10.39
CA GLU A 31 18.15 -12.74 -10.45
C GLU A 31 17.62 -13.98 -9.73
N LEU A 32 17.01 -13.81 -8.54
CA LEU A 32 16.38 -14.91 -7.81
C LEU A 32 15.14 -15.45 -8.55
N ASP A 33 14.29 -14.57 -9.10
CA ASP A 33 13.14 -14.97 -9.91
C ASP A 33 13.56 -15.76 -11.16
N ALA A 34 14.70 -15.40 -11.78
CA ALA A 34 15.26 -16.16 -12.91
C ALA A 34 15.69 -17.57 -12.51
N LEU A 35 16.25 -17.76 -11.30
CA LEU A 35 16.57 -19.08 -10.75
C LEU A 35 15.30 -19.90 -10.48
N VAL A 36 14.25 -19.27 -9.96
CA VAL A 36 12.93 -19.92 -9.78
C VAL A 36 12.37 -20.37 -11.11
N LYS A 37 12.38 -19.49 -12.13
CA LYS A 37 11.91 -19.84 -13.48
C LYS A 37 12.69 -21.03 -14.07
N ALA A 38 14.01 -21.07 -13.88
CA ALA A 38 14.84 -22.18 -14.33
C ALA A 38 14.47 -23.52 -13.63
N ASP A 39 14.20 -23.49 -12.31
CA ASP A 39 13.71 -24.67 -11.57
C ASP A 39 12.34 -25.13 -12.08
N GLU A 40 11.42 -24.18 -12.34
CA GLU A 40 10.09 -24.45 -12.91
C GLU A 40 10.15 -25.05 -14.32
N GLU A 41 11.18 -24.67 -15.12
CA GLU A 41 11.48 -25.26 -16.42
C GLU A 41 12.21 -26.63 -16.31
N GLY A 42 12.45 -27.13 -15.10
CA GLY A 42 12.99 -28.45 -14.81
C GLY A 42 14.52 -28.49 -14.64
N GLN A 43 15.20 -27.35 -14.50
CA GLN A 43 16.64 -27.30 -14.25
C GLN A 43 16.93 -27.53 -12.76
N GLU A 44 17.90 -28.39 -12.44
CA GLU A 44 18.31 -28.61 -11.06
C GLU A 44 19.22 -27.47 -10.59
N ILE A 45 18.70 -26.60 -9.71
CA ILE A 45 19.44 -25.47 -9.15
C ILE A 45 19.88 -25.79 -7.72
N GLN A 46 21.20 -25.81 -7.48
CA GLN A 46 21.74 -26.03 -6.14
C GLN A 46 21.34 -24.89 -5.20
N GLY A 47 20.72 -25.23 -4.07
CA GLY A 47 20.26 -24.25 -3.08
C GLY A 47 18.95 -23.57 -3.45
N ILE A 48 18.18 -24.09 -4.42
CA ILE A 48 16.90 -23.52 -4.84
C ILE A 48 15.90 -23.33 -3.70
N GLY A 49 15.91 -24.22 -2.70
CA GLY A 49 15.07 -24.05 -1.51
C GLY A 49 15.34 -22.72 -0.80
N ASP A 50 16.60 -22.28 -0.71
CA ASP A 50 16.95 -21.01 -0.08
C ASP A 50 16.55 -19.80 -0.93
N VAL A 51 16.55 -19.93 -2.26
CA VAL A 51 16.02 -18.91 -3.18
C VAL A 51 14.54 -18.67 -2.90
N TYR A 52 13.75 -19.75 -2.86
CA TYR A 52 12.33 -19.67 -2.50
C TYR A 52 12.13 -19.09 -1.09
N ALA A 53 12.96 -19.44 -0.11
CA ALA A 53 12.89 -18.90 1.26
C ALA A 53 13.17 -17.39 1.33
N ILE A 54 14.10 -16.90 0.50
CA ILE A 54 14.42 -15.47 0.40
C ILE A 54 13.27 -14.72 -0.28
N LEU A 55 12.78 -15.22 -1.41
CA LEU A 55 11.67 -14.58 -2.13
C LEU A 55 10.37 -14.62 -1.31
N ALA A 56 10.14 -15.67 -0.53
CA ALA A 56 9.01 -15.72 0.40
C ALA A 56 9.02 -14.51 1.35
N ARG A 57 10.18 -14.16 1.92
CA ARG A 57 10.34 -12.96 2.77
C ARG A 57 10.12 -11.66 2.02
N VAL A 58 10.55 -11.58 0.76
CA VAL A 58 10.33 -10.41 -0.10
C VAL A 58 8.84 -10.20 -0.34
N TYR A 59 8.10 -11.27 -0.63
CA TYR A 59 6.65 -11.23 -0.86
C TYR A 59 5.82 -11.08 0.42
N SER A 60 6.36 -11.45 1.58
CA SER A 60 5.71 -11.24 2.87
C SER A 60 5.64 -9.76 3.29
N GLY A 61 6.30 -8.85 2.58
CA GLY A 61 6.15 -7.41 2.78
C GLY A 61 7.24 -6.72 3.59
N PRO A 62 7.06 -5.41 3.82
CA PRO A 62 8.10 -4.49 4.25
C PRO A 62 8.54 -4.67 5.69
N GLN A 63 7.78 -5.42 6.50
CA GLN A 63 8.21 -5.83 7.83
C GLN A 63 9.42 -6.76 7.81
N PHE A 64 9.72 -7.41 6.67
CA PHE A 64 10.86 -8.30 6.49
C PHE A 64 11.93 -7.79 5.52
N THR A 65 11.64 -6.68 4.84
CA THR A 65 12.57 -5.93 3.98
C THR A 65 12.67 -4.49 4.50
N TRP A 66 12.71 -3.49 3.63
CA TRP A 66 12.54 -2.07 3.95
C TRP A 66 11.47 -1.52 3.00
N ILE A 67 10.57 -0.67 3.50
CA ILE A 67 9.33 -0.30 2.78
C ILE A 67 9.64 0.34 1.42
N GLU A 68 10.70 1.14 1.40
CA GLU A 68 11.17 1.90 0.25
C GLU A 68 11.73 1.02 -0.88
N ALA A 69 11.98 -0.28 -0.62
CA ALA A 69 12.24 -1.24 -1.69
C ALA A 69 11.05 -1.35 -2.67
N GLY A 70 9.83 -1.10 -2.18
CA GLY A 70 8.60 -1.14 -2.95
C GLY A 70 8.31 -2.52 -3.55
N PHE A 71 8.79 -3.59 -2.92
CA PHE A 71 8.47 -4.94 -3.37
C PHE A 71 6.96 -5.23 -3.23
N PRO A 72 6.36 -5.94 -4.19
CA PRO A 72 4.95 -6.29 -4.10
C PRO A 72 4.70 -7.26 -2.94
N GLU A 73 3.75 -6.90 -2.08
CA GLU A 73 3.19 -7.82 -1.11
C GLU A 73 2.27 -8.81 -1.82
N ASP A 74 2.51 -10.09 -1.59
CA ASP A 74 1.68 -11.17 -2.11
C ASP A 74 1.77 -12.34 -1.13
N ASP A 75 0.86 -12.37 -0.16
CA ASP A 75 0.81 -13.41 0.85
C ASP A 75 0.64 -14.80 0.22
N ASN A 76 -0.11 -14.93 -0.88
CA ASN A 76 -0.25 -16.21 -1.56
C ASN A 76 1.08 -16.72 -2.09
N LYS A 77 1.84 -15.83 -2.74
CA LYS A 77 3.16 -16.16 -3.26
C LYS A 77 4.16 -16.39 -2.14
N ALA A 78 4.09 -15.61 -1.06
CA ALA A 78 4.93 -15.78 0.12
C ALA A 78 4.75 -17.16 0.76
N TYR A 79 3.50 -17.58 1.03
CA TYR A 79 3.20 -18.91 1.59
C TYR A 79 3.60 -20.03 0.62
N SER A 80 3.23 -19.91 -0.65
CA SER A 80 3.58 -20.92 -1.66
C SER A 80 5.09 -21.10 -1.76
N TYR A 81 5.86 -20.02 -1.82
CA TYR A 81 7.32 -20.08 -1.89
C TYR A 81 7.92 -20.61 -0.59
N LEU A 82 7.39 -20.25 0.57
CA LEU A 82 7.85 -20.77 1.85
C LEU A 82 7.65 -22.29 1.94
N HIS A 83 6.51 -22.81 1.49
CA HIS A 83 6.23 -24.26 1.48
C HIS A 83 7.12 -24.99 0.49
N THR A 84 7.28 -24.46 -0.73
CA THR A 84 8.22 -24.99 -1.72
C THR A 84 9.65 -25.00 -1.18
N ALA A 85 10.07 -23.92 -0.51
CA ALA A 85 11.39 -23.83 0.11
C ALA A 85 11.63 -24.94 1.14
N ILE A 86 10.62 -25.23 1.97
CA ILE A 86 10.66 -26.33 2.95
C ILE A 86 10.81 -27.67 2.23
N ARG A 87 9.94 -27.98 1.25
CA ARG A 87 10.00 -29.24 0.48
C ARG A 87 11.35 -29.43 -0.22
N ARG A 88 11.95 -28.34 -0.70
CA ARG A 88 13.28 -28.30 -1.33
C ARG A 88 14.44 -28.29 -0.33
N GLY A 89 14.18 -28.47 0.96
CA GLY A 89 15.22 -28.71 1.97
C GLY A 89 15.87 -27.46 2.57
N SER A 90 15.25 -26.27 2.45
CA SER A 90 15.79 -25.07 3.11
C SER A 90 15.59 -25.13 4.62
N ALA A 91 16.69 -25.21 5.36
CA ALA A 91 16.66 -25.16 6.82
C ALA A 91 16.20 -23.78 7.34
N ILE A 92 16.53 -22.72 6.60
CA ILE A 92 16.07 -21.36 6.89
C ILE A 92 14.55 -21.28 6.78
N ALA A 93 13.95 -21.80 5.70
CA ALA A 93 12.50 -21.79 5.52
C ALA A 93 11.76 -22.47 6.68
N ILE A 94 12.29 -23.58 7.20
CA ILE A 94 11.70 -24.27 8.37
C ILE A 94 11.70 -23.33 9.60
N LEU A 95 12.81 -22.65 9.89
CA LEU A 95 12.87 -21.70 11.01
C LEU A 95 11.99 -20.46 10.76
N GLN A 96 11.85 -20.00 9.51
CA GLN A 96 10.94 -18.92 9.17
C GLN A 96 9.48 -19.34 9.41
N ALA A 97 9.08 -20.52 8.93
CA ALA A 97 7.72 -21.04 9.03
C ALA A 97 7.27 -21.32 10.47
N MET A 98 8.19 -21.66 11.37
CA MET A 98 7.89 -21.73 12.82
C MET A 98 7.30 -20.43 13.38
N ARG A 99 7.56 -19.30 12.73
CA ARG A 99 7.19 -17.95 13.16
C ARG A 99 6.08 -17.32 12.32
N THR A 100 5.72 -17.94 11.21
CA THR A 100 4.65 -17.49 10.33
C THR A 100 3.40 -18.27 10.70
N ALA A 101 2.39 -17.57 11.24
CA ALA A 101 1.14 -18.19 11.63
C ALA A 101 0.56 -19.01 10.47
N GLY A 102 0.13 -20.24 10.74
CA GLY A 102 -0.42 -21.13 9.72
C GLY A 102 0.54 -21.65 8.64
N ALA A 103 1.83 -21.29 8.63
CA ALA A 103 2.77 -21.75 7.58
C ALA A 103 3.25 -23.19 7.80
N LEU A 104 3.44 -23.62 9.05
CA LEU A 104 3.61 -25.04 9.35
C LEU A 104 2.25 -25.72 9.43
N THR A 105 1.60 -25.86 8.28
CA THR A 105 0.38 -26.66 8.19
C THR A 105 0.72 -28.11 8.55
N PRO A 106 -0.24 -28.91 9.04
CA PRO A 106 -0.01 -30.32 9.33
C PRO A 106 0.46 -31.12 8.11
N THR A 107 0.12 -30.67 6.90
CA THR A 107 0.68 -31.21 5.66
C THR A 107 2.17 -30.95 5.56
N ILE A 108 2.56 -29.67 5.68
CA ILE A 108 3.96 -29.26 5.63
C ILE A 108 4.77 -29.90 6.77
N GLU A 109 4.18 -30.06 7.97
CA GLU A 109 4.84 -30.75 9.09
C GLU A 109 5.16 -32.21 8.78
N LYS A 110 4.29 -32.92 8.06
CA LYS A 110 4.53 -34.32 7.62
C LYS A 110 5.57 -34.39 6.48
N GLU A 111 5.71 -33.34 5.70
CA GLU A 111 6.62 -33.25 4.54
C GLU A 111 8.01 -32.66 4.86
N LEU A 112 8.27 -32.34 6.13
CA LEU A 112 9.55 -31.78 6.55
C LEU A 112 10.73 -32.69 6.14
N PRO A 113 11.66 -32.23 5.30
CA PRO A 113 12.81 -33.05 4.88
C PRO A 113 13.88 -33.19 5.98
N MET A 114 13.75 -32.42 7.06
CA MET A 114 14.58 -32.52 8.26
C MET A 114 13.78 -32.03 9.48
N THR A 115 14.17 -32.44 10.67
CA THR A 115 13.56 -31.98 11.91
C THR A 115 13.82 -30.48 12.14
N LYS A 116 12.96 -29.83 12.92
CA LYS A 116 13.14 -28.41 13.32
C LYS A 116 14.49 -28.19 14.04
N ASP A 117 14.96 -29.17 14.81
CA ASP A 117 16.27 -29.09 15.49
C ASP A 117 17.46 -29.26 14.53
N GLU A 118 17.37 -30.16 13.55
CA GLU A 118 18.39 -30.28 12.49
C GLU A 118 18.46 -29.00 11.64
N ALA A 119 17.32 -28.40 11.34
CA ALA A 119 17.25 -27.11 10.66
C ALA A 119 17.97 -26.03 11.47
N PHE A 120 17.71 -25.94 12.79
CA PHE A 120 18.43 -25.04 13.69
C PHE A 120 19.94 -25.30 13.65
N GLN A 121 20.40 -26.55 13.76
CA GLN A 121 21.83 -26.87 13.76
C GLN A 121 22.52 -26.43 12.45
N ARG A 122 21.90 -26.70 11.28
CA ARG A 122 22.45 -26.28 9.98
C ARG A 122 22.57 -24.76 9.86
N VAL A 123 21.52 -24.04 10.26
CA VAL A 123 21.53 -22.56 10.24
C VAL A 123 22.54 -22.02 11.26
N TYR A 124 22.67 -22.67 12.43
CA TYR A 124 23.63 -22.28 13.46
C TYR A 124 25.07 -22.43 12.99
N GLU A 125 25.41 -23.53 12.30
CA GLU A 125 26.71 -23.69 11.66
C GLU A 125 26.99 -22.61 10.60
N GLY A 126 26.00 -22.28 9.77
CA GLY A 126 26.10 -21.18 8.80
C GLY A 126 26.35 -19.83 9.48
N ALA A 127 25.67 -19.57 10.60
CA ALA A 127 25.86 -18.36 11.40
C ALA A 127 27.27 -18.30 12.01
N GLN A 128 27.78 -19.42 12.53
CA GLN A 128 29.15 -19.51 13.07
C GLN A 128 30.22 -19.27 12.00
N LYS A 129 29.94 -19.66 10.75
CA LYS A 129 30.83 -19.40 9.60
C LYS A 129 30.74 -17.96 9.08
N GLY A 130 29.80 -17.15 9.57
CA GLY A 130 29.68 -15.74 9.22
C GLY A 130 28.60 -15.41 8.20
N CYS A 131 27.67 -16.32 7.89
CA CYS A 131 26.50 -15.97 7.07
C CYS A 131 25.60 -14.98 7.83
N SER A 132 25.42 -13.77 7.26
CA SER A 132 24.67 -12.69 7.89
C SER A 132 23.20 -13.08 8.15
N TYR A 133 22.56 -13.77 7.21
CA TYR A 133 21.16 -14.16 7.33
C TYR A 133 20.96 -15.32 8.30
N CYS A 134 21.89 -16.28 8.32
CA CYS A 134 21.86 -17.33 9.33
C CYS A 134 21.99 -16.75 10.75
N ALA A 135 22.92 -15.81 10.96
CA ALA A 135 23.07 -15.12 12.25
C ALA A 135 21.77 -14.39 12.66
N TYR A 136 21.08 -13.76 11.71
CA TYR A 136 19.77 -13.16 11.94
C TYR A 136 18.68 -14.17 12.30
N ALA A 137 18.60 -15.29 11.57
CA ALA A 137 17.65 -16.36 11.86
C ALA A 137 17.88 -16.98 13.26
N ILE A 138 19.14 -17.19 13.65
CA ILE A 138 19.51 -17.68 14.99
C ILE A 138 19.15 -16.65 16.06
N ALA A 139 19.39 -15.36 15.83
CA ALA A 139 18.97 -14.34 16.77
C ALA A 139 17.46 -14.37 17.03
N ASN A 140 16.66 -14.50 15.96
CA ASN A 140 15.20 -14.59 16.08
C ASN A 140 14.76 -15.80 16.90
N VAL A 141 15.43 -16.95 16.78
CA VAL A 141 15.13 -18.14 17.60
C VAL A 141 15.23 -17.86 19.10
N PHE A 142 16.17 -17.02 19.52
CA PHE A 142 16.33 -16.63 20.93
C PHE A 142 15.41 -15.48 21.33
N GLN A 143 15.32 -14.44 20.50
CA GLN A 143 14.52 -13.25 20.77
C GLN A 143 13.05 -13.59 21.01
N TRP A 144 12.53 -14.57 20.28
CA TRP A 144 11.12 -14.93 20.31
C TRP A 144 10.84 -16.29 20.96
N GLU A 145 11.79 -16.77 21.75
CA GLU A 145 11.65 -17.94 22.61
C GLU A 145 11.49 -19.31 21.91
N ASP A 146 11.66 -19.39 20.59
CA ASP A 146 11.65 -20.64 19.80
C ASP A 146 12.69 -21.65 20.32
N TYR A 147 13.76 -21.18 20.98
CA TYR A 147 14.77 -22.05 21.60
C TYR A 147 14.20 -23.06 22.62
N ARG A 148 13.00 -22.82 23.16
CA ARG A 148 12.36 -23.71 24.14
C ARG A 148 11.92 -25.05 23.54
N ILE A 149 11.60 -25.06 22.26
CA ILE A 149 11.13 -26.25 21.53
C ILE A 149 12.21 -26.87 20.65
N LEU A 150 13.43 -26.33 20.69
CA LEU A 150 14.58 -26.76 19.91
C LEU A 150 15.70 -27.26 20.85
N PRO A 151 15.88 -28.58 21.04
CA PRO A 151 16.86 -29.15 21.98
C PRO A 151 18.28 -28.57 21.85
N SER A 152 18.76 -28.32 20.63
CA SER A 152 20.09 -27.78 20.37
C SER A 152 20.19 -26.29 20.72
N ALA A 153 19.15 -25.50 20.42
CA ALA A 153 19.08 -24.11 20.87
C ALA A 153 18.98 -24.01 22.40
N GLN A 154 18.26 -24.94 23.02
CA GLN A 154 18.15 -25.04 24.47
C GLN A 154 19.51 -25.37 25.12
N LYS A 155 20.38 -26.16 24.46
CA LYS A 155 21.76 -26.37 24.92
C LYS A 155 22.54 -25.07 24.93
N VAL A 156 22.51 -24.30 23.83
CA VAL A 156 23.17 -22.98 23.73
C VAL A 156 22.65 -22.02 24.81
N ALA A 157 21.33 -21.94 25.00
CA ALA A 157 20.71 -21.14 26.07
C ALA A 157 21.18 -21.57 27.47
N ASN A 158 21.48 -22.85 27.67
CA ASN A 158 21.93 -23.42 28.94
C ASN A 158 23.46 -23.43 29.11
N GLU A 159 24.27 -23.02 28.12
CA GLU A 159 25.73 -23.02 28.24
C GLU A 159 26.19 -22.19 29.45
N GLY A 160 27.09 -22.74 30.26
CA GLY A 160 27.54 -22.12 31.52
C GLY A 160 26.54 -22.18 32.69
N GLN A 161 25.36 -22.79 32.53
CA GLN A 161 24.44 -23.08 33.65
C GLN A 161 24.85 -24.37 34.38
N PRO A 162 24.59 -24.49 35.70
CA PRO A 162 24.80 -25.74 36.43
C PRO A 162 23.99 -26.89 35.81
N SER A 163 24.52 -28.11 35.94
CA SER A 163 23.85 -29.33 35.45
C SER A 163 22.42 -29.46 36.00
N ALA A 164 21.56 -30.21 35.30
CA ALA A 164 20.15 -30.39 35.67
C ALA A 164 19.97 -30.83 37.14
N PHE A 165 20.88 -31.68 37.64
CA PHE A 165 20.93 -32.11 39.04
C PHE A 165 21.21 -30.95 40.02
N VAL A 166 22.16 -30.08 39.70
CA VAL A 166 22.49 -28.91 40.53
C VAL A 166 21.38 -27.85 40.45
N ARG A 167 20.71 -27.71 39.31
CA ARG A 167 19.51 -26.85 39.16
C ARG A 167 18.34 -27.36 39.99
N PHE A 168 18.07 -28.67 39.97
CA PHE A 168 17.06 -29.30 40.80
C PHE A 168 17.34 -29.05 42.29
N LEU A 169 18.57 -29.28 42.74
CA LEU A 169 18.97 -28.99 44.12
C LEU A 169 18.82 -27.51 44.48
N LYS A 170 19.18 -26.57 43.59
CA LYS A 170 19.00 -25.13 43.84
C LYS A 170 17.53 -24.70 43.83
N ALA A 171 16.70 -25.27 42.96
CA ALA A 171 15.27 -24.96 42.86
C ALA A 171 14.48 -25.37 44.11
N LEU A 172 14.98 -26.33 44.89
CA LEU A 172 14.44 -26.69 46.21
C LEU A 172 14.64 -25.59 47.28
N PHE A 173 15.58 -24.66 47.07
CA PHE A 173 15.97 -23.65 48.07
C PHE A 173 15.94 -22.19 47.56
N VAL A 174 15.88 -21.97 46.25
CA VAL A 174 15.94 -20.63 45.62
C VAL A 174 14.99 -20.60 44.43
N GLN A 175 14.10 -19.59 44.35
CA GLN A 175 13.25 -19.40 43.18
C GLN A 175 14.11 -19.07 41.94
N PRO A 176 13.81 -19.64 40.76
CA PRO A 176 14.52 -19.28 39.54
C PRO A 176 14.40 -17.79 39.25
N ASP A 177 15.53 -17.10 39.11
CA ASP A 177 15.56 -15.69 38.71
C ASP A 177 15.22 -15.60 37.22
N GLN A 178 13.92 -15.52 36.92
CA GLN A 178 13.37 -15.42 35.56
C GLN A 178 13.96 -14.21 34.81
N ARG A 179 14.24 -13.11 35.52
CA ARG A 179 14.84 -11.90 34.95
C ARG A 179 16.27 -12.14 34.49
N ARG A 180 17.06 -12.87 35.28
CA ARG A 180 18.43 -13.25 34.89
C ARG A 180 18.46 -14.17 33.66
N LEU A 181 17.52 -15.12 33.56
CA LEU A 181 17.41 -15.97 32.38
C LEU A 181 16.99 -15.14 31.15
N ALA A 182 15.97 -14.31 31.28
CA ALA A 182 15.52 -13.41 30.21
C ALA A 182 16.68 -12.54 29.69
N ASN A 183 17.40 -11.85 30.59
CA ASN A 183 18.56 -11.03 30.22
C ASN A 183 19.65 -11.82 29.49
N LYS A 184 19.90 -13.07 29.90
CA LYS A 184 20.88 -13.94 29.22
C LYS A 184 20.41 -14.28 27.80
N ILE A 185 19.14 -14.63 27.62
CA ILE A 185 18.59 -14.97 26.30
C ILE A 185 18.62 -13.74 25.39
N THR A 186 18.22 -12.56 25.89
CA THR A 186 18.31 -11.31 25.14
C THR A 186 19.75 -11.00 24.73
N ALA A 187 20.73 -11.22 25.61
CA ALA A 187 22.15 -11.03 25.28
C ALA A 187 22.63 -11.96 24.17
N ILE A 188 22.20 -13.23 24.16
CA ILE A 188 22.51 -14.17 23.07
C ILE A 188 21.92 -13.67 21.75
N ALA A 189 20.66 -13.21 21.76
CA ALA A 189 20.02 -12.66 20.57
C ALA A 189 20.78 -11.42 20.06
N GLN A 190 21.13 -10.49 20.96
CA GLN A 190 21.90 -9.28 20.64
C GLN A 190 23.27 -9.61 20.02
N ASP A 191 24.01 -10.58 20.58
CA ASP A 191 25.31 -10.99 20.04
C ASP A 191 25.19 -11.52 18.59
N TRP A 192 24.16 -12.30 18.31
CA TRP A 192 23.91 -12.81 16.96
C TRP A 192 23.44 -11.72 16.00
N LEU A 193 22.59 -10.79 16.44
CA LEU A 193 22.20 -9.65 15.62
C LEU A 193 23.39 -8.73 15.32
N ARG A 194 24.28 -8.48 16.28
CA ARG A 194 25.51 -7.70 16.05
C ARG A 194 26.42 -8.36 15.02
N LYS A 195 26.58 -9.68 15.07
CA LYS A 195 27.30 -10.43 14.05
C LYS A 195 26.63 -10.33 12.68
N SER A 196 25.31 -10.42 12.64
CA SER A 196 24.52 -10.28 11.41
C SER A 196 24.68 -8.88 10.78
N ALA A 197 24.55 -7.83 11.59
CA ALA A 197 24.74 -6.45 11.18
C ALA A 197 26.17 -6.18 10.70
N SER A 198 27.18 -6.65 11.44
CA SER A 198 28.60 -6.52 11.07
C SER A 198 28.94 -7.27 9.78
N ALA A 199 28.17 -8.31 9.44
CA ALA A 199 28.28 -9.06 8.20
C ALA A 199 27.45 -8.45 7.05
N GLY A 200 26.85 -7.27 7.25
CA GLY A 200 26.19 -6.46 6.22
C GLY A 200 24.66 -6.48 6.26
N LEU A 201 24.00 -7.28 7.10
CA LEU A 201 22.54 -7.34 7.07
C LEU A 201 21.89 -6.11 7.73
N VAL A 202 21.40 -5.17 6.92
CA VAL A 202 20.92 -3.86 7.42
C VAL A 202 19.72 -3.97 8.36
N ILE A 203 18.79 -4.90 8.10
CA ILE A 203 17.59 -5.08 8.94
C ILE A 203 17.90 -5.58 10.36
N ALA A 204 19.10 -6.14 10.59
CA ALA A 204 19.51 -6.57 11.92
C ALA A 204 19.57 -5.41 12.93
N TYR A 205 19.87 -4.18 12.48
CA TYR A 205 19.84 -2.99 13.34
C TYR A 205 18.44 -2.70 13.88
N ARG A 206 17.37 -2.97 13.09
CA ARG A 206 15.98 -2.83 13.55
C ARG A 206 15.68 -3.75 14.71
N ASN A 207 16.05 -5.02 14.61
CA ASN A 207 15.82 -5.98 15.70
C ASN A 207 16.71 -5.69 16.91
N LEU A 208 17.95 -5.24 16.72
CA LEU A 208 18.81 -4.80 17.82
C LEU A 208 18.14 -3.69 18.62
N ARG A 209 17.61 -2.68 17.93
CA ARG A 209 16.92 -1.56 18.56
C ARG A 209 15.75 -2.04 19.43
N ILE A 210 14.92 -2.96 18.91
CA ILE A 210 13.78 -3.53 19.67
C ILE A 210 14.27 -4.14 20.99
N THR A 211 15.35 -4.94 20.96
CA THR A 211 15.86 -5.55 22.20
C THR A 211 16.35 -4.53 23.23
N TYR A 212 16.89 -3.38 22.81
CA TYR A 212 17.34 -2.33 23.73
C TYR A 212 16.17 -1.51 24.28
N ILE A 213 15.11 -1.30 23.51
CA ILE A 213 13.86 -0.69 23.98
C ILE A 213 13.21 -1.54 25.07
N GLU A 214 13.11 -2.86 24.85
CA GLU A 214 12.55 -3.80 25.84
C GLU A 214 13.34 -3.82 27.15
N GLN A 215 14.63 -3.48 27.10
CA GLN A 215 15.52 -3.37 28.26
C GLN A 215 15.55 -1.97 28.89
N ASP A 216 14.89 -0.97 28.30
CA ASP A 216 15.01 0.46 28.64
C ASP A 216 16.47 0.97 28.59
N ASP A 217 17.31 0.39 27.71
CA ASP A 217 18.70 0.81 27.49
C ASP A 217 18.79 1.86 26.39
N LYS A 218 18.40 3.09 26.73
CA LYS A 218 18.36 4.24 25.80
C LYS A 218 19.72 4.55 25.18
N LYS A 219 20.82 4.29 25.89
CA LYS A 219 22.17 4.57 25.38
C LYS A 219 22.51 3.63 24.24
N MET A 220 22.25 2.34 24.42
CA MET A 220 22.52 1.35 23.38
C MET A 220 21.49 1.42 22.24
N GLU A 221 20.23 1.76 22.54
CA GLU A 221 19.23 2.06 21.51
C GLU A 221 19.73 3.17 20.58
N GLU A 222 20.15 4.31 21.14
CA GLU A 222 20.63 5.45 20.38
C GLU A 222 21.88 5.10 19.54
N GLN A 223 22.83 4.37 20.13
CA GLN A 223 24.01 3.92 19.40
C GLN A 223 23.64 3.09 18.17
N VAL A 224 22.71 2.14 18.33
CA VAL A 224 22.23 1.28 17.24
C VAL A 224 21.48 2.08 16.18
N VAL A 225 20.74 3.12 16.56
CA VAL A 225 20.09 4.02 15.60
C VAL A 225 21.12 4.69 14.70
N PHE A 226 22.20 5.25 15.26
CA PHE A 226 23.25 5.86 14.44
C PHE A 226 24.00 4.85 13.57
N GLU A 227 24.33 3.67 14.11
CA GLU A 227 24.96 2.59 13.32
C GLU A 227 24.07 2.14 12.15
N GLY A 228 22.76 1.96 12.39
CA GLY A 228 21.80 1.60 11.33
C GLY A 228 21.57 2.72 10.32
N ALA A 229 21.63 3.99 10.75
CA ALA A 229 21.56 5.15 9.87
C ALA A 229 22.81 5.27 8.98
N GLU A 230 24.00 4.95 9.50
CA GLU A 230 25.24 4.84 8.71
C GLU A 230 25.14 3.73 7.66
N ALA A 231 24.54 2.59 8.02
CA ALA A 231 24.24 1.51 7.08
C ALA A 231 23.14 1.84 6.04
N GLY A 232 22.49 3.00 6.18
CA GLY A 232 21.49 3.49 5.22
C GLY A 232 20.08 2.96 5.41
N LEU A 233 19.75 2.36 6.57
CA LEU A 233 18.40 1.86 6.85
C LEU A 233 17.41 3.04 7.01
N PRO A 234 16.35 3.19 6.19
CA PRO A 234 15.48 4.38 6.16
C PRO A 234 14.86 4.75 7.50
N LEU A 235 14.28 3.78 8.21
CA LEU A 235 13.73 4.00 9.55
C LEU A 235 14.78 4.57 10.52
N MET A 236 16.04 4.13 10.42
CA MET A 236 17.11 4.60 11.30
C MET A 236 17.60 5.99 10.90
N LEU A 237 17.56 6.35 9.61
CA LEU A 237 17.81 7.72 9.14
C LEU A 237 16.82 8.69 9.79
N PHE A 238 15.53 8.37 9.76
CA PHE A 238 14.50 9.18 10.43
C PHE A 238 14.78 9.33 11.93
N LEU A 239 15.00 8.21 12.64
CA LEU A 239 15.23 8.21 14.08
C LEU A 239 16.52 8.99 14.46
N ALA A 240 17.60 8.83 13.69
CA ALA A 240 18.84 9.58 13.89
C ALA A 240 18.61 11.09 13.70
N GLY A 241 17.83 11.47 12.69
CA GLY A 241 17.41 12.84 12.45
C GLY A 241 16.60 13.41 13.62
N ASP A 242 15.65 12.63 14.17
CA ASP A 242 14.82 13.04 15.31
C ASP A 242 15.64 13.22 16.60
N ILE A 243 16.59 12.33 16.87
CA ILE A 243 17.55 12.49 17.98
C ILE A 243 18.37 13.77 17.82
N CYS A 244 18.91 14.04 16.62
CA CYS A 244 19.65 15.27 16.34
C CYS A 244 18.77 16.52 16.49
N LYS A 245 17.50 16.47 16.04
CA LYS A 245 16.51 17.53 16.21
C LYS A 245 16.25 17.83 17.70
N ALA A 246 16.06 16.80 18.52
CA ALA A 246 15.89 16.94 19.96
C ALA A 246 17.11 17.56 20.67
N ARG A 247 18.31 17.43 20.08
CA ARG A 247 19.56 18.06 20.54
C ARG A 247 19.83 19.45 19.97
N ALA A 248 18.91 19.99 19.18
CA ALA A 248 19.10 21.21 18.39
C ALA A 248 20.29 21.17 17.40
N GLU A 249 20.70 19.95 16.98
CA GLU A 249 21.70 19.72 15.93
C GLU A 249 21.04 19.78 14.54
N HIS A 250 20.37 20.89 14.23
CA HIS A 250 19.45 21.02 13.10
C HIS A 250 20.04 20.70 11.71
N GLN A 251 21.30 21.08 11.46
CA GLN A 251 21.98 20.78 10.20
C GLN A 251 22.19 19.27 10.03
N ARG A 252 22.66 18.62 11.09
CA ARG A 252 22.88 17.17 11.11
C ARG A 252 21.55 16.40 11.06
N ALA A 253 20.50 16.91 11.70
CA ALA A 253 19.15 16.37 11.57
C ALA A 253 18.67 16.40 10.10
N LEU A 254 18.80 17.56 9.44
CA LEU A 254 18.44 17.71 8.03
C LEU A 254 19.26 16.81 7.11
N GLU A 255 20.56 16.60 7.38
CA GLU A 255 21.39 15.67 6.62
C GLU A 255 20.84 14.23 6.65
N TYR A 256 20.39 13.74 7.82
CA TYR A 256 19.75 12.43 7.91
C TYR A 256 18.41 12.38 7.18
N PHE A 257 17.56 13.41 7.35
CA PHE A 257 16.28 13.46 6.65
C PHE A 257 16.47 13.51 5.13
N GLU A 258 17.40 14.30 4.60
CA GLU A 258 17.68 14.35 3.15
C GLU A 258 18.19 13.02 2.59
N ARG A 259 18.96 12.26 3.36
CA ARG A 259 19.34 10.89 2.98
C ARG A 259 18.12 9.98 2.88
N GLY A 260 17.15 10.10 3.80
CA GLY A 260 15.89 9.36 3.72
C GLY A 260 14.98 9.85 2.58
N VAL A 261 15.00 11.14 2.26
CA VAL A 261 14.28 11.71 1.11
C VAL A 261 14.76 11.13 -0.22
N ALA A 262 16.07 10.89 -0.35
CA ALA A 262 16.65 10.22 -1.52
C ALA A 262 16.14 8.78 -1.69
N MET A 263 15.53 8.20 -0.66
CA MET A 263 14.96 6.86 -0.65
C MET A 263 13.43 6.90 -0.63
N ASN A 264 12.83 8.08 -0.77
CA ASN A 264 11.38 8.31 -0.69
C ASN A 264 10.73 7.97 0.67
N ASN A 265 11.51 7.99 1.76
CA ASN A 265 10.98 7.71 3.09
C ASN A 265 9.98 8.80 3.54
N GLY A 266 8.74 8.41 3.85
CA GLY A 266 7.63 9.33 4.13
C GLY A 266 7.88 10.23 5.36
N LEU A 267 8.43 9.66 6.43
CA LEU A 267 8.74 10.40 7.67
C LEU A 267 9.87 11.41 7.45
N CYS A 268 10.92 11.02 6.72
CA CYS A 268 12.02 11.90 6.35
C CYS A 268 11.57 13.02 5.40
N LEU A 269 10.69 12.71 4.43
CA LEU A 269 10.07 13.71 3.56
C LEU A 269 9.30 14.75 4.37
N ARG A 270 8.46 14.31 5.32
CA ARG A 270 7.71 15.20 6.20
C ARG A 270 8.65 16.12 7.00
N GLU A 271 9.64 15.54 7.69
CA GLU A 271 10.57 16.32 8.53
C GLU A 271 11.47 17.27 7.72
N ALA A 272 11.99 16.82 6.57
CA ALA A 272 12.76 17.69 5.68
C ALA A 272 11.90 18.85 5.14
N ALA A 273 10.63 18.59 4.77
CA ALA A 273 9.70 19.62 4.34
C ALA A 273 9.50 20.69 5.43
N GLU A 274 9.34 20.27 6.68
CA GLU A 274 9.22 21.17 7.83
C GLU A 274 10.45 22.09 7.96
N TYR A 275 11.67 21.56 7.85
CA TYR A 275 12.89 22.37 7.91
C TYR A 275 12.98 23.42 6.80
N TYR A 276 12.57 23.09 5.58
CA TYR A 276 12.56 24.03 4.46
C TYR A 276 11.38 25.01 4.52
N ALA A 277 10.24 24.60 5.07
CA ALA A 277 9.06 25.47 5.19
C ALA A 277 9.21 26.45 6.36
N LYS A 278 9.77 26.00 7.48
CA LYS A 278 9.68 26.67 8.78
C LYS A 278 11.05 27.02 9.34
N PRO A 279 11.63 28.18 8.97
CA PRO A 279 12.99 28.54 9.36
C PRO A 279 13.18 28.65 10.89
N HIS A 280 12.13 28.96 11.65
CA HIS A 280 12.19 29.01 13.11
C HIS A 280 12.55 27.65 13.75
N LEU A 281 12.24 26.52 13.12
CA LEU A 281 12.59 25.19 13.61
C LEU A 281 14.11 25.00 13.74
N SER A 282 14.89 25.74 12.95
CA SER A 282 16.35 25.68 12.94
C SER A 282 17.01 26.92 13.54
N ASN A 283 16.25 27.77 14.25
CA ASN A 283 16.70 29.12 14.64
C ASN A 283 17.24 29.93 13.44
N LYS A 284 16.61 29.76 12.27
CA LYS A 284 16.96 30.39 10.98
C LYS A 284 18.32 29.96 10.42
N ALA A 285 18.90 28.86 10.89
CA ALA A 285 20.16 28.32 10.37
C ALA A 285 20.01 27.65 9.00
N ILE A 286 18.81 27.09 8.72
CA ILE A 286 18.44 26.53 7.42
C ILE A 286 17.57 27.56 6.69
N PRO A 287 17.97 28.04 5.49
CA PRO A 287 17.16 28.97 4.71
C PRO A 287 15.82 28.37 4.31
N GLN A 288 14.79 29.20 4.26
CA GLN A 288 13.48 28.79 3.78
C GLN A 288 13.54 28.49 2.28
N ASP A 289 12.93 27.37 1.87
CA ASP A 289 12.74 26.98 0.48
C ASP A 289 11.34 26.36 0.33
N ILE A 290 10.34 27.21 0.07
CA ILE A 290 8.94 26.78 -0.04
C ILE A 290 8.72 25.83 -1.22
N GLN A 291 9.45 26.01 -2.32
CA GLN A 291 9.32 25.14 -3.49
C GLN A 291 9.79 23.73 -3.17
N LYS A 292 10.94 23.62 -2.51
CA LYS A 292 11.47 22.32 -2.06
C LYS A 292 10.59 21.70 -0.97
N ALA A 293 10.12 22.49 -0.01
CA ALA A 293 9.19 22.03 1.01
C ALA A 293 7.89 21.49 0.41
N LEU A 294 7.29 22.23 -0.53
CA LEU A 294 6.09 21.82 -1.25
C LEU A 294 6.31 20.48 -1.96
N LYS A 295 7.41 20.34 -2.71
CA LYS A 295 7.78 19.08 -3.36
C LYS A 295 7.86 17.92 -2.37
N TYR A 296 8.38 18.16 -1.16
CA TYR A 296 8.53 17.11 -0.14
C TYR A 296 7.22 16.79 0.58
N TYR A 297 6.40 17.78 0.95
CA TYR A 297 5.05 17.56 1.49
C TYR A 297 4.19 16.76 0.54
N GLU A 298 4.25 17.13 -0.73
CA GLU A 298 3.59 16.37 -1.78
C GLU A 298 4.08 14.94 -1.77
N ARG A 299 5.37 14.70 -2.01
CA ARG A 299 5.92 13.33 -2.03
C ARG A 299 5.55 12.52 -0.80
N ALA A 300 5.53 13.13 0.39
CA ALA A 300 5.10 12.47 1.62
C ALA A 300 3.61 12.07 1.59
N SER A 301 2.72 12.93 1.09
CA SER A 301 1.28 12.63 1.02
C SER A 301 0.93 11.41 0.16
N VAL A 302 1.78 11.04 -0.79
CA VAL A 302 1.60 9.85 -1.64
C VAL A 302 2.65 8.76 -1.38
N SER A 303 3.51 8.93 -0.37
CA SER A 303 4.58 7.96 -0.07
C SER A 303 3.97 6.59 0.29
N PRO A 304 4.55 5.48 -0.19
CA PRO A 304 4.08 4.13 0.11
C PRO A 304 4.38 3.70 1.56
N ASP A 305 5.20 4.46 2.30
CA ASP A 305 5.45 4.19 3.70
C ASP A 305 4.21 4.51 4.53
N TYR A 306 3.88 3.63 5.49
CA TYR A 306 2.84 3.88 6.49
C TYR A 306 3.23 5.07 7.40
N LEU A 307 3.15 6.29 6.87
CA LEU A 307 2.76 7.42 7.71
C LEU A 307 1.43 7.03 8.34
N ASP A 308 1.24 7.35 9.61
CA ASP A 308 -0.09 7.19 10.16
C ASP A 308 -1.07 8.12 9.40
N PHE A 309 -2.36 7.83 9.51
CA PHE A 309 -3.39 8.60 8.82
C PHE A 309 -3.28 10.10 9.12
N ASN A 310 -2.84 10.49 10.32
CA ASN A 310 -2.70 11.88 10.72
C ASN A 310 -1.53 12.56 10.03
N ASP A 311 -0.38 11.87 9.92
CA ASP A 311 0.79 12.39 9.22
C ASP A 311 0.52 12.56 7.72
N HIS A 312 -0.19 11.62 7.08
CA HIS A 312 -0.66 11.79 5.70
C HIS A 312 -1.62 12.99 5.58
N ALA A 313 -2.58 13.11 6.50
CA ALA A 313 -3.53 14.24 6.50
C ALA A 313 -2.79 15.57 6.64
N TYR A 314 -1.77 15.59 7.51
CA TYR A 314 -0.94 16.75 7.76
C TYR A 314 -0.19 17.20 6.53
N THR A 315 0.63 16.33 5.91
CA THR A 315 1.45 16.70 4.74
C THR A 315 0.58 17.07 3.54
N THR A 316 -0.54 16.36 3.35
CA THR A 316 -1.55 16.69 2.33
C THR A 316 -2.10 18.09 2.56
N THR A 317 -2.49 18.40 3.79
CA THR A 317 -3.00 19.72 4.16
C THR A 317 -1.94 20.78 3.89
N GLN A 318 -0.69 20.61 4.33
CA GLN A 318 0.39 21.58 4.08
C GLN A 318 0.58 21.89 2.58
N ALA A 319 0.56 20.86 1.73
CA ALA A 319 0.65 21.04 0.29
C ALA A 319 -0.55 21.84 -0.27
N ILE A 320 -1.78 21.56 0.21
CA ILE A 320 -2.99 22.29 -0.17
C ILE A 320 -2.91 23.76 0.25
N ILE A 321 -2.46 24.07 1.47
CA ILE A 321 -2.33 25.44 1.97
C ILE A 321 -1.37 26.22 1.07
N ILE A 322 -0.15 25.70 0.90
CA ILE A 322 0.92 26.38 0.14
C ILE A 322 0.47 26.68 -1.28
N ARG A 323 -0.15 25.68 -1.96
CA ARG A 323 -0.64 25.85 -3.32
C ARG A 323 -1.83 26.80 -3.41
N THR A 324 -2.86 26.61 -2.59
CA THR A 324 -4.10 27.42 -2.68
C THR A 324 -3.82 28.89 -2.43
N LEU A 325 -2.88 29.21 -1.54
CA LEU A 325 -2.50 30.58 -1.22
C LEU A 325 -1.38 31.13 -2.13
N ASN A 326 -0.87 30.33 -3.09
CA ASN A 326 0.23 30.69 -4.00
C ASN A 326 1.47 31.21 -3.25
N ILE A 327 1.78 30.62 -2.09
CA ILE A 327 2.94 31.02 -1.26
C ILE A 327 4.25 30.72 -1.99
N ASP A 328 4.23 29.71 -2.86
CA ASP A 328 5.37 29.24 -3.63
C ASP A 328 5.66 30.14 -4.86
N GLY A 329 4.69 30.96 -5.28
CA GLY A 329 4.84 31.99 -6.31
C GLY A 329 4.93 31.48 -7.76
N GLN A 330 4.73 30.18 -8.01
CA GLN A 330 4.86 29.57 -9.34
C GLN A 330 3.53 29.19 -10.04
N SER A 331 2.42 29.79 -9.60
CA SER A 331 1.04 29.57 -10.10
C SER A 331 0.33 28.37 -9.44
N GLN A 332 -0.94 28.58 -9.08
CA GLN A 332 -1.79 27.56 -8.48
C GLN A 332 -2.09 26.44 -9.48
N ASP A 333 -1.47 25.27 -9.26
CA ASP A 333 -1.87 24.02 -9.91
C ASP A 333 -3.20 23.54 -9.30
N TRP A 334 -4.31 24.03 -9.84
CA TRP A 334 -5.66 23.71 -9.36
C TRP A 334 -6.02 22.24 -9.47
N SER A 335 -5.39 21.47 -10.37
CA SER A 335 -5.48 20.00 -10.32
C SER A 335 -4.90 19.43 -9.09
N ARG A 336 -3.67 19.83 -8.81
CA ARG A 336 -2.89 19.20 -7.77
C ARG A 336 -3.58 19.45 -6.45
N ILE A 337 -4.11 20.66 -6.28
CA ILE A 337 -5.02 21.02 -5.19
C ILE A 337 -6.26 20.12 -5.18
N ALA A 338 -7.00 19.99 -6.28
CA ALA A 338 -8.20 19.15 -6.34
C ALA A 338 -7.93 17.67 -6.05
N HIS A 339 -6.80 17.13 -6.50
CA HIS A 339 -6.38 15.75 -6.23
C HIS A 339 -6.01 15.55 -4.76
N LEU A 340 -5.21 16.46 -4.20
CA LEU A 340 -4.89 16.45 -2.78
C LEU A 340 -6.18 16.52 -1.95
N LEU A 341 -7.16 17.33 -2.37
CA LEU A 341 -8.46 17.47 -1.72
C LEU A 341 -9.34 16.18 -1.75
N GLN A 342 -9.00 15.22 -2.61
CA GLN A 342 -9.68 13.93 -2.73
C GLN A 342 -8.95 12.79 -2.00
N GLN A 343 -7.82 13.08 -1.34
CA GLN A 343 -7.06 12.05 -0.61
C GLN A 343 -7.89 11.54 0.59
N PRO A 344 -8.03 10.21 0.77
CA PRO A 344 -8.77 9.64 1.90
C PRO A 344 -8.26 10.14 3.26
N ALA A 345 -6.95 10.42 3.34
CA ALA A 345 -6.28 10.92 4.54
C ALA A 345 -6.92 12.19 5.13
N ILE A 346 -7.55 13.03 4.32
CA ILE A 346 -8.11 14.31 4.79
C ILE A 346 -9.64 14.34 4.84
N GLU A 347 -10.33 13.23 4.52
CA GLU A 347 -11.81 13.17 4.48
C GLU A 347 -12.48 13.56 5.81
N ASN A 348 -11.80 13.30 6.92
CA ASN A 348 -12.28 13.60 8.28
C ASN A 348 -11.60 14.85 8.90
N HIS A 349 -10.89 15.65 8.10
CA HIS A 349 -10.12 16.78 8.62
C HIS A 349 -10.89 18.09 8.50
N ASP A 350 -11.48 18.58 9.60
CA ASP A 350 -12.29 19.81 9.63
C ASP A 350 -11.57 21.06 9.08
N GLY A 351 -10.23 21.09 9.17
CA GLY A 351 -9.40 22.16 8.61
C GLY A 351 -9.48 22.30 7.08
N ILE A 352 -10.07 21.33 6.37
CA ILE A 352 -10.12 21.35 4.90
C ILE A 352 -11.34 22.08 4.32
N TRP A 353 -12.43 22.22 5.09
CA TRP A 353 -13.69 22.80 4.58
C TRP A 353 -13.54 24.16 3.90
N PRO A 354 -12.71 25.10 4.41
CA PRO A 354 -12.53 26.40 3.77
C PRO A 354 -11.89 26.31 2.37
N TYR A 355 -11.00 25.34 2.17
CA TYR A 355 -10.36 25.08 0.88
C TYR A 355 -11.34 24.47 -0.11
N LEU A 356 -12.12 23.46 0.33
CA LEU A 356 -13.19 22.86 -0.48
C LEU A 356 -14.24 23.91 -0.88
N ALA A 357 -14.66 24.77 0.06
CA ALA A 357 -15.60 25.85 -0.19
C ALA A 357 -15.10 26.78 -1.32
N TYR A 358 -13.85 27.26 -1.21
CA TYR A 358 -13.25 28.14 -2.21
C TYR A 358 -13.12 27.46 -3.59
N VAL A 359 -12.54 26.26 -3.62
CA VAL A 359 -12.29 25.50 -4.84
C VAL A 359 -13.61 25.18 -5.57
N PHE A 360 -14.65 24.76 -4.82
CA PHE A 360 -15.93 24.37 -5.40
C PHE A 360 -16.76 25.56 -5.87
N THR A 361 -16.80 26.66 -5.10
CA THR A 361 -17.56 27.86 -5.47
C THR A 361 -17.07 28.48 -6.76
N PHE A 362 -15.74 28.58 -6.93
CA PHE A 362 -15.13 29.18 -8.12
C PHE A 362 -14.86 28.18 -9.23
N ARG A 363 -15.30 26.92 -9.09
CA ARG A 363 -15.11 25.82 -10.05
C ARG A 363 -13.64 25.63 -10.44
N LYS A 364 -12.74 25.73 -9.47
CA LYS A 364 -11.30 25.55 -9.69
C LYS A 364 -11.00 24.04 -9.70
N GLY A 365 -10.55 23.50 -10.83
CA GLY A 365 -10.33 22.05 -11.01
C GLY A 365 -11.63 21.28 -11.35
N ASN A 366 -11.70 20.00 -10.99
CA ASN A 366 -12.84 19.12 -11.30
C ASN A 366 -13.93 19.24 -10.21
N ALA A 367 -14.59 20.39 -10.14
CA ALA A 367 -15.41 20.76 -8.99
C ALA A 367 -16.91 20.39 -9.15
N PRO A 368 -17.55 19.89 -8.08
CA PRO A 368 -18.94 19.43 -8.03
C PRO A 368 -19.98 20.56 -8.14
N LYS A 369 -21.26 20.17 -8.11
CA LYS A 369 -22.42 21.09 -8.15
C LYS A 369 -22.34 22.16 -7.05
N MET A 370 -22.83 23.36 -7.33
CA MET A 370 -22.91 24.51 -6.39
C MET A 370 -23.52 24.15 -5.02
N SER A 371 -24.43 23.17 -4.97
CA SER A 371 -24.99 22.65 -3.70
C SER A 371 -23.94 22.07 -2.75
N VAL A 372 -22.88 21.45 -3.29
CA VAL A 372 -21.77 20.91 -2.49
C VAL A 372 -20.91 22.06 -1.95
N ALA A 373 -20.66 23.08 -2.76
CA ALA A 373 -19.94 24.28 -2.32
C ALA A 373 -20.64 24.97 -1.13
N LEU A 374 -21.97 25.08 -1.18
CA LEU A 374 -22.77 25.63 -0.09
C LEU A 374 -22.67 24.80 1.21
N GLU A 375 -22.62 23.47 1.10
CA GLU A 375 -22.42 22.62 2.28
C GLU A 375 -21.00 22.80 2.84
N CYS A 376 -19.97 22.87 1.99
CA CYS A 376 -18.60 23.16 2.43
C CYS A 376 -18.49 24.53 3.12
N ILE A 377 -19.15 25.57 2.61
CA ILE A 377 -19.22 26.90 3.25
C ILE A 377 -19.85 26.79 4.64
N LYS A 378 -20.95 26.04 4.77
CA LYS A 378 -21.64 25.83 6.04
C LYS A 378 -20.77 25.09 7.06
N GLN A 379 -20.03 24.08 6.62
CA GLN A 379 -19.10 23.36 7.51
C GLN A 379 -17.91 24.26 7.89
N ALA A 380 -17.32 24.98 6.93
CA ALA A 380 -16.25 25.95 7.20
C ALA A 380 -16.65 27.01 8.24
N SER A 381 -17.86 27.55 8.15
CA SER A 381 -18.40 28.50 9.12
C SER A 381 -18.53 27.91 10.53
N LYS A 382 -18.89 26.62 10.67
CA LYS A 382 -18.95 25.98 12.00
C LYS A 382 -17.56 25.77 12.58
N CYS A 383 -16.58 25.39 11.76
CA CYS A 383 -15.21 25.24 12.20
C CYS A 383 -14.65 26.56 12.75
N TYR A 384 -14.99 27.68 12.11
CA TYR A 384 -14.68 29.02 12.63
C TYR A 384 -15.30 29.27 14.01
N ASP A 385 -16.58 28.94 14.21
CA ASP A 385 -17.27 29.13 15.48
C ASP A 385 -16.70 28.24 16.61
N GLU A 386 -16.25 27.03 16.27
CA GLU A 386 -15.75 26.03 17.23
C GLU A 386 -14.27 26.24 17.59
N TYR A 387 -13.42 26.49 16.60
CA TYR A 387 -11.95 26.52 16.77
C TYR A 387 -11.35 27.92 16.73
N GLY A 388 -12.16 28.94 16.42
CA GLY A 388 -11.72 30.32 16.27
C GLY A 388 -11.13 30.62 14.88
N SER A 389 -10.69 31.87 14.71
CA SER A 389 -10.23 32.40 13.43
C SER A 389 -8.86 31.84 13.03
N TYR A 390 -8.79 31.34 11.80
CA TYR A 390 -7.55 31.11 11.08
C TYR A 390 -7.58 32.03 9.86
N ASP A 391 -6.98 33.22 9.97
CA ASP A 391 -7.16 34.32 9.00
C ASP A 391 -7.10 33.85 7.52
N TYR A 392 -6.19 32.93 7.15
CA TYR A 392 -6.08 32.42 5.77
C TYR A 392 -7.24 31.51 5.35
N ALA A 393 -7.69 30.65 6.26
CA ALA A 393 -8.82 29.77 6.02
C ALA A 393 -10.12 30.60 5.97
N ASP A 394 -10.22 31.60 6.85
CA ASP A 394 -11.35 32.53 6.91
C ASP A 394 -11.50 33.34 5.63
N HIS A 395 -10.39 33.86 5.12
CA HIS A 395 -10.36 34.52 3.83
C HIS A 395 -11.01 33.66 2.72
N LEU A 396 -10.63 32.38 2.61
CA LEU A 396 -11.08 31.49 1.53
C LEU A 396 -12.57 31.18 1.59
N TRP A 397 -13.10 30.79 2.75
CA TRP A 397 -14.53 30.46 2.84
C TRP A 397 -15.42 31.71 2.80
N GLN A 398 -14.95 32.87 3.30
CA GLN A 398 -15.68 34.13 3.21
C GLN A 398 -15.75 34.65 1.77
N LEU A 399 -14.68 34.50 0.97
CA LEU A 399 -14.73 34.76 -0.47
C LEU A 399 -15.79 33.89 -1.16
N ALA A 400 -15.81 32.60 -0.83
CA ALA A 400 -16.78 31.65 -1.37
C ALA A 400 -18.22 32.05 -0.99
N ALA A 401 -18.46 32.36 0.28
CA ALA A 401 -19.76 32.81 0.77
C ALA A 401 -20.22 34.11 0.08
N GLY A 402 -19.34 35.11 -0.03
CA GLY A 402 -19.64 36.37 -0.69
C GLY A 402 -20.08 36.19 -2.14
N TYR A 403 -19.37 35.34 -2.89
CA TYR A 403 -19.74 35.02 -4.27
C TYR A 403 -21.07 34.27 -4.38
N CYS A 404 -21.35 33.33 -3.46
CA CYS A 404 -22.63 32.63 -3.44
C CYS A 404 -23.82 33.57 -3.19
N TYR A 405 -23.67 34.60 -2.35
CA TYR A 405 -24.69 35.64 -2.18
C TYR A 405 -24.81 36.55 -3.40
N GLU A 406 -23.67 36.92 -4.01
CA GLU A 406 -23.62 37.76 -5.20
C GLU A 406 -24.42 37.17 -6.37
N ILE A 407 -24.26 35.87 -6.63
CA ILE A 407 -24.97 35.18 -7.73
C ILE A 407 -26.35 34.67 -7.33
N GLY A 408 -26.75 34.85 -6.05
CA GLY A 408 -28.02 34.37 -5.52
C GLY A 408 -28.10 32.86 -5.29
N ALA A 409 -26.96 32.15 -5.21
CA ALA A 409 -26.93 30.70 -4.94
C ALA A 409 -27.45 30.35 -3.54
N THR A 410 -27.25 31.24 -2.56
CA THR A 410 -27.71 31.04 -1.17
C THR A 410 -29.19 31.37 -0.98
N THR A 411 -29.65 32.44 -1.62
CA THR A 411 -30.94 33.12 -1.34
C THR A 411 -31.98 32.94 -2.46
N GLY A 412 -31.59 32.38 -3.61
CA GLY A 412 -32.42 32.27 -4.81
C GLY A 412 -32.41 33.52 -5.70
N THR A 413 -32.00 34.67 -5.17
CA THR A 413 -31.78 35.94 -5.89
C THR A 413 -30.57 36.66 -5.33
N PRO A 414 -29.80 37.42 -6.14
CA PRO A 414 -28.64 38.18 -5.65
C PRO A 414 -28.91 39.01 -4.39
N ASP A 415 -28.04 38.88 -3.39
CA ASP A 415 -28.02 39.70 -2.17
C ASP A 415 -26.65 40.37 -2.07
N LEU A 416 -26.56 41.58 -2.63
CA LEU A 416 -25.30 42.30 -2.77
C LEU A 416 -24.79 42.89 -1.45
N ASP A 417 -25.70 43.16 -0.50
CA ASP A 417 -25.33 43.64 0.83
C ASP A 417 -24.60 42.55 1.63
N GLN A 418 -25.12 41.33 1.59
CA GLN A 418 -24.43 40.17 2.18
C GLN A 418 -23.14 39.86 1.43
N ALA A 419 -23.14 39.88 0.09
CA ALA A 419 -21.93 39.64 -0.70
C ALA A 419 -20.78 40.59 -0.33
N VAL A 420 -21.05 41.90 -0.30
CA VAL A 420 -20.07 42.92 0.08
C VAL A 420 -19.63 42.78 1.54
N THR A 421 -20.54 42.39 2.43
CA THR A 421 -20.20 42.13 3.84
C THR A 421 -19.16 41.01 3.96
N PHE A 422 -19.39 39.86 3.30
CA PHE A 422 -18.44 38.76 3.29
C PHE A 422 -17.11 39.12 2.62
N TYR A 423 -17.15 39.85 1.50
CA TYR A 423 -15.91 40.33 0.87
C TYR A 423 -15.11 41.30 1.76
N LYS A 424 -15.78 42.16 2.52
CA LYS A 424 -15.09 43.02 3.52
C LYS A 424 -14.44 42.20 4.63
N HIS A 425 -15.11 41.17 5.13
CA HIS A 425 -14.52 40.25 6.12
C HIS A 425 -13.30 39.53 5.52
N ALA A 426 -13.43 38.98 4.32
CA ALA A 426 -12.33 38.28 3.64
C ALA A 426 -11.11 39.20 3.41
N ARG A 427 -11.35 40.47 3.09
CA ARG A 427 -10.29 41.50 2.96
C ARG A 427 -9.61 41.82 4.29
N GLU A 428 -10.35 41.85 5.39
CA GLU A 428 -9.73 42.08 6.70
C GLU A 428 -8.86 40.89 7.11
N SER A 429 -9.34 39.66 6.89
CA SER A 429 -8.58 38.42 7.14
C SER A 429 -7.26 38.41 6.36
N ILE A 430 -7.28 38.73 5.05
CA ILE A 430 -6.04 38.75 4.25
C ILE A 430 -5.07 39.86 4.65
N LYS A 431 -5.60 41.03 5.02
CA LYS A 431 -4.81 42.16 5.52
C LYS A 431 -4.12 41.83 6.85
N ASN A 432 -4.79 41.10 7.74
CA ASN A 432 -4.19 40.61 8.98
C ASN A 432 -2.99 39.70 8.67
N ILE A 433 -3.15 38.72 7.78
CA ILE A 433 -2.07 37.79 7.40
C ILE A 433 -0.88 38.54 6.79
N ASN A 434 -1.16 39.47 5.87
CA ASN A 434 -0.14 40.21 5.15
C ASN A 434 0.54 41.32 5.98
N SER A 435 0.15 41.51 7.25
CA SER A 435 0.76 42.48 8.17
C SER A 435 1.38 41.85 9.42
N ARG A 436 1.01 40.61 9.74
CA ARG A 436 1.48 39.89 10.93
C ARG A 436 2.80 39.17 10.69
N ASN A 437 3.71 39.27 11.66
CA ASN A 437 5.01 38.59 11.62
C ASN A 437 4.96 37.17 12.24
N ASP A 438 3.84 36.80 12.85
CA ASP A 438 3.59 35.52 13.53
C ASP A 438 2.75 34.56 12.67
N ASN A 439 3.17 34.34 11.42
CA ASN A 439 2.52 33.38 10.52
C ASN A 439 2.86 31.91 10.89
N TRP A 440 2.07 30.97 10.37
CA TRP A 440 2.20 29.54 10.65
C TRP A 440 3.50 28.89 10.11
N LEU A 441 4.17 29.52 9.14
CA LEU A 441 5.51 29.13 8.69
C LEU A 441 6.61 29.63 9.66
N GLY A 442 6.29 30.60 10.52
CA GLY A 442 7.20 31.21 11.49
C GLY A 442 8.43 31.83 10.82
N THR A 443 8.24 32.51 9.68
CA THR A 443 9.33 33.23 8.99
C THR A 443 9.81 34.45 9.78
N GLY A 444 8.93 35.02 10.60
CA GLY A 444 9.14 36.31 11.27
C GLY A 444 8.91 37.51 10.34
N GLU A 445 8.36 37.28 9.15
CA GLU A 445 7.98 38.29 8.15
C GLU A 445 6.55 38.03 7.69
N PRO A 446 5.78 39.05 7.25
CA PRO A 446 4.44 38.82 6.74
C PRO A 446 4.44 37.93 5.51
N LEU A 447 3.40 37.10 5.34
CA LEU A 447 3.19 36.41 4.08
C LEU A 447 2.72 37.43 3.03
N VAL A 448 2.97 37.13 1.75
CA VAL A 448 2.52 37.96 0.64
C VAL A 448 1.49 37.18 -0.15
N ILE A 449 0.25 37.19 0.33
CA ILE A 449 -0.87 36.49 -0.31
C ILE A 449 -1.69 37.49 -1.13
N PRO A 450 -2.08 37.16 -2.38
CA PRO A 450 -2.92 38.02 -3.21
C PRO A 450 -4.27 38.38 -2.54
N ASP A 451 -4.66 39.66 -2.60
CA ASP A 451 -5.93 40.16 -2.04
C ASP A 451 -7.05 40.11 -3.08
N GLU A 452 -7.60 38.91 -3.31
CA GLU A 452 -8.74 38.70 -4.21
C GLU A 452 -10.01 39.46 -3.77
N ALA A 453 -10.17 39.68 -2.47
CA ALA A 453 -11.35 40.34 -1.93
C ALA A 453 -11.42 41.81 -2.33
N SER A 454 -10.27 42.51 -2.36
CA SER A 454 -10.20 43.89 -2.85
C SER A 454 -10.58 44.01 -4.33
N ASP A 455 -10.07 43.13 -5.20
CA ASP A 455 -10.45 43.12 -6.63
C ASP A 455 -11.97 42.98 -6.80
N ARG A 456 -12.60 42.05 -6.05
CA ARG A 456 -14.05 41.82 -6.14
C ARG A 456 -14.86 43.01 -5.63
N LEU A 457 -14.40 43.65 -4.56
CA LEU A 457 -15.07 44.84 -3.99
C LEU A 457 -15.10 46.02 -4.98
N GLU A 458 -14.20 46.09 -5.95
CA GLU A 458 -14.20 47.15 -6.96
C GLU A 458 -15.46 47.16 -7.83
N ALA A 459 -16.19 46.04 -7.91
CA ALA A 459 -17.41 45.91 -8.69
C ALA A 459 -18.61 46.68 -8.11
N PHE A 460 -18.55 47.10 -6.83
CA PHE A 460 -19.71 47.59 -6.09
C PHE A 460 -19.59 49.06 -5.69
N GLU A 461 -20.75 49.71 -5.56
CA GLU A 461 -20.91 51.04 -4.97
C GLU A 461 -22.10 51.06 -4.00
N GLU A 462 -22.03 51.90 -2.97
CA GLU A 462 -23.11 52.05 -1.99
C GLU A 462 -24.03 53.20 -2.39
N VAL A 463 -25.32 52.90 -2.55
CA VAL A 463 -26.37 53.86 -2.91
C VAL A 463 -27.55 53.68 -1.97
N ASN A 464 -27.91 54.76 -1.26
CA ASN A 464 -29.02 54.78 -0.30
C ASN A 464 -28.94 53.68 0.78
N GLY A 465 -27.73 53.32 1.22
CA GLY A 465 -27.49 52.31 2.26
C GLY A 465 -27.56 50.86 1.76
N HIS A 466 -27.66 50.64 0.45
CA HIS A 466 -27.59 49.33 -0.18
C HIS A 466 -26.49 49.27 -1.24
N TYR A 467 -25.87 48.11 -1.41
CA TYR A 467 -24.87 47.89 -2.44
C TYR A 467 -25.49 47.52 -3.78
N GLN A 468 -24.96 48.12 -4.84
CA GLN A 468 -25.29 47.79 -6.22
C GLN A 468 -24.01 47.65 -7.07
N TYR A 469 -24.10 47.00 -8.23
CA TYR A 469 -23.01 47.01 -9.19
C TYR A 469 -22.77 48.41 -9.76
N LYS A 470 -21.50 48.76 -9.97
CA LYS A 470 -21.13 49.94 -10.74
C LYS A 470 -21.62 49.83 -12.18
N ALA A 471 -21.82 50.99 -12.81
CA ALA A 471 -22.28 51.06 -14.20
C ALA A 471 -21.41 50.21 -15.14
N GLY A 472 -22.04 49.30 -15.89
CA GLY A 472 -21.37 48.41 -16.85
C GLY A 472 -20.84 47.10 -16.27
N VAL A 473 -20.96 46.89 -14.95
CA VAL A 473 -20.57 45.64 -14.27
C VAL A 473 -21.81 44.78 -14.03
N GLN A 474 -21.69 43.49 -14.32
CA GLN A 474 -22.76 42.50 -14.08
C GLN A 474 -22.38 41.45 -13.04
N GLN A 475 -21.09 41.34 -12.73
CA GLN A 475 -20.51 40.41 -11.78
C GLN A 475 -19.13 40.92 -11.36
N SER A 476 -18.73 40.63 -10.12
CA SER A 476 -17.37 40.84 -9.64
C SER A 476 -16.38 39.92 -10.36
N SER A 477 -15.14 40.38 -10.49
CA SER A 477 -14.06 39.63 -11.10
C SER A 477 -12.79 39.82 -10.28
N THR A 478 -11.76 39.02 -10.56
CA THR A 478 -10.46 39.14 -9.92
C THR A 478 -9.35 38.82 -10.89
N THR A 479 -8.21 39.48 -10.70
CA THR A 479 -6.95 39.17 -11.38
C THR A 479 -6.08 38.22 -10.54
N CYS A 480 -6.41 38.09 -9.25
CA CYS A 480 -5.78 37.16 -8.35
C CYS A 480 -6.15 35.72 -8.74
N ASN A 481 -5.21 34.80 -8.53
CA ASN A 481 -5.46 33.38 -8.63
C ASN A 481 -6.14 32.93 -9.95
N PRO A 482 -5.61 33.35 -11.11
CA PRO A 482 -6.30 33.23 -12.40
C PRO A 482 -6.50 31.77 -12.81
N MET A 483 -7.59 31.51 -13.55
CA MET A 483 -7.82 30.24 -14.22
C MET A 483 -7.32 30.32 -15.68
N PRO A 484 -6.75 29.24 -16.25
CA PRO A 484 -6.42 29.19 -17.67
C PRO A 484 -7.66 29.44 -18.55
N PRO A 485 -7.58 30.29 -19.59
CA PRO A 485 -8.73 30.69 -20.40
C PRO A 485 -9.22 29.63 -21.40
N ALA A 486 -8.42 28.58 -21.67
CA ALA A 486 -8.75 27.49 -22.59
C ALA A 486 -8.98 26.20 -21.79
N TRP A 487 -10.23 25.96 -21.40
CA TRP A 487 -10.61 24.81 -20.58
C TRP A 487 -11.40 23.80 -21.43
N PRO A 488 -10.94 22.55 -21.63
CA PRO A 488 -11.80 21.48 -22.11
C PRO A 488 -12.55 20.83 -20.94
N GLN A 489 -13.84 20.52 -21.13
CA GLN A 489 -14.79 20.01 -20.14
C GLN A 489 -14.51 18.59 -19.62
N ASN A 490 -13.32 18.05 -19.88
CA ASN A 490 -12.95 16.68 -19.52
C ASN A 490 -11.75 16.71 -18.59
N SER A 491 -11.95 16.28 -17.36
CA SER A 491 -10.88 15.94 -16.44
C SER A 491 -10.08 14.79 -17.03
N VAL A 492 -8.78 14.97 -17.24
CA VAL A 492 -7.85 13.89 -17.56
C VAL A 492 -6.82 13.86 -16.45
N ASP A 493 -6.74 12.74 -15.74
CA ASP A 493 -5.60 12.48 -14.87
C ASP A 493 -4.39 12.12 -15.73
N VAL A 494 -3.21 12.63 -15.40
CA VAL A 494 -1.95 12.03 -15.84
C VAL A 494 -1.26 11.60 -14.57
N LEU A 495 -0.98 10.31 -14.41
CA LEU A 495 -0.27 9.76 -13.26
C LEU A 495 1.21 10.15 -13.35
N GLU A 496 1.62 11.27 -12.74
CA GLU A 496 3.03 11.62 -12.62
C GLU A 496 3.69 10.64 -11.65
N ILE A 497 4.30 9.59 -12.17
CA ILE A 497 5.13 8.69 -11.40
C ILE A 497 6.44 9.44 -11.13
N MET A 498 6.58 9.96 -9.89
CA MET A 498 7.90 10.34 -9.37
C MET A 498 8.82 9.14 -9.59
N GLU A 499 10.07 9.33 -10.04
CA GLU A 499 10.99 8.31 -10.60
C GLU A 499 11.10 6.97 -9.83
N GLU A 500 10.55 6.85 -8.61
CA GLU A 500 10.56 5.67 -7.77
C GLU A 500 9.23 5.36 -7.03
N SER A 501 8.09 5.93 -7.43
CA SER A 501 6.77 5.69 -6.80
C SER A 501 5.87 4.73 -7.59
N THR A 502 5.06 3.89 -6.94
CA THR A 502 3.92 3.19 -7.58
C THR A 502 2.64 4.04 -7.56
N THR A 503 2.62 5.06 -6.70
CA THR A 503 1.58 6.08 -6.57
C THR A 503 2.08 7.35 -7.23
N GLY A 504 1.62 7.60 -8.45
CA GLY A 504 1.82 8.90 -9.06
C GLY A 504 0.68 9.87 -8.76
N TRP A 505 0.88 11.10 -9.20
CA TRP A 505 -0.06 12.18 -8.94
C TRP A 505 -1.08 12.31 -10.03
N ARG A 506 -2.31 12.68 -9.70
CA ARG A 506 -3.25 13.15 -10.71
C ARG A 506 -2.99 14.64 -10.96
N THR A 507 -2.52 14.98 -12.14
CA THR A 507 -2.49 16.37 -12.63
C THR A 507 -3.50 16.55 -13.75
N ASN A 508 -4.11 17.74 -13.79
CA ASN A 508 -5.03 18.24 -14.80
C ASN A 508 -4.35 19.32 -15.63
N LYS A 509 -3.00 19.37 -15.70
CA LYS A 509 -2.31 20.30 -16.61
C LYS A 509 -2.84 20.10 -18.04
N TYR A 510 -3.70 21.05 -18.43
CA TYR A 510 -4.64 21.00 -19.55
C TYR A 510 -3.99 21.30 -20.92
N ASP A 511 -2.70 21.03 -21.08
CA ASP A 511 -2.05 21.24 -22.36
C ASP A 511 -1.49 19.92 -22.90
N TRP A 512 -1.80 19.67 -24.18
CA TRP A 512 -1.38 18.45 -24.85
C TRP A 512 0.14 18.28 -24.86
N ASN A 513 0.91 19.39 -24.81
CA ASN A 513 2.37 19.30 -24.78
C ASN A 513 2.87 18.74 -23.44
N PHE A 514 2.18 19.01 -22.33
CA PHE A 514 2.44 18.38 -21.04
C PHE A 514 2.16 16.88 -21.10
N ILE A 515 0.96 16.46 -21.54
CA ILE A 515 0.60 15.04 -21.65
C ILE A 515 1.61 14.28 -22.53
N GLN A 516 1.98 14.87 -23.67
CA GLN A 516 2.96 14.31 -24.58
C GLN A 516 4.35 14.22 -23.93
N ARG A 517 4.81 15.26 -23.23
CA ARG A 517 6.07 15.25 -22.50
C ARG A 517 6.09 14.21 -21.39
N GLU A 518 5.02 14.09 -20.61
CA GLU A 518 4.94 13.10 -19.54
C GLU A 518 5.01 11.69 -20.14
N TRP A 519 4.31 11.41 -21.23
CA TRP A 519 4.46 10.14 -21.96
C TRP A 519 5.89 9.89 -22.46
N ASP A 520 6.55 10.92 -23.02
CA ASP A 520 7.95 10.80 -23.47
C ASP A 520 8.91 10.48 -22.31
N THR A 521 8.50 10.74 -21.06
CA THR A 521 9.31 10.50 -19.85
C THR A 521 8.84 9.33 -18.99
N GLN A 522 7.58 8.91 -19.08
CA GLN A 522 6.94 7.94 -18.17
C GLN A 522 6.48 6.69 -18.91
N LYS A 523 6.58 5.53 -18.25
CA LYS A 523 6.23 4.21 -18.80
C LYS A 523 4.74 3.87 -18.71
N TYR A 524 3.94 4.80 -18.21
CA TYR A 524 2.54 4.62 -17.85
C TYR A 524 1.78 5.94 -17.92
N LEU A 525 0.59 5.93 -18.51
CA LEU A 525 -0.33 7.07 -18.53
C LEU A 525 -1.72 6.58 -18.13
N SER A 526 -2.38 7.23 -17.17
CA SER A 526 -3.74 6.87 -16.74
C SER A 526 -4.63 8.09 -16.68
N LEU A 527 -5.62 8.12 -17.57
CA LEU A 527 -6.65 9.14 -17.70
C LEU A 527 -7.90 8.73 -16.94
N GLY A 528 -8.15 9.34 -15.77
CA GLY A 528 -9.41 9.22 -15.05
C GLY A 528 -10.49 10.16 -15.57
N ILE A 529 -11.73 9.67 -15.63
CA ILE A 529 -12.91 10.38 -16.13
C ILE A 529 -13.87 10.60 -14.95
N TYR A 530 -13.97 11.86 -14.49
CA TYR A 530 -14.81 12.22 -13.34
C TYR A 530 -16.14 12.81 -13.77
N ASP A 531 -16.15 13.72 -14.75
CA ASP A 531 -17.35 14.31 -15.33
C ASP A 531 -17.59 13.77 -16.74
N ASN A 532 -18.86 13.66 -17.14
CA ASN A 532 -19.28 13.08 -18.42
C ASN A 532 -18.80 11.64 -18.64
N ARG A 533 -18.84 10.78 -17.61
CA ARG A 533 -18.64 9.33 -17.79
C ARG A 533 -19.58 8.81 -18.87
N GLN A 534 -18.99 8.26 -19.91
CA GLN A 534 -19.71 7.72 -21.05
C GLN A 534 -19.81 6.21 -20.91
N SER A 535 -20.94 5.67 -21.32
CA SER A 535 -21.10 4.23 -21.48
C SER A 535 -20.84 3.86 -22.93
N ILE A 536 -20.20 2.71 -23.13
CA ILE A 536 -20.12 2.04 -24.43
C ILE A 536 -21.25 1.04 -24.45
N GLU A 537 -22.25 1.30 -25.30
CA GLU A 537 -23.50 0.54 -25.36
C GLU A 537 -23.25 -0.97 -25.34
N ASN A 538 -23.81 -1.67 -24.35
CA ASN A 538 -23.70 -3.12 -24.15
C ASN A 538 -22.28 -3.68 -23.85
N VAL A 539 -21.27 -2.83 -23.58
CA VAL A 539 -19.88 -3.27 -23.35
C VAL A 539 -19.30 -2.80 -22.02
N ILE A 540 -19.41 -1.50 -21.71
CA ILE A 540 -18.95 -0.88 -20.45
C ILE A 540 -19.98 0.18 -20.01
N ASP A 541 -20.53 0.03 -18.81
CA ASP A 541 -21.31 1.04 -18.13
C ASP A 541 -20.39 1.96 -17.31
N ASP A 542 -20.61 3.26 -17.34
CA ASP A 542 -19.92 4.22 -16.45
C ASP A 542 -18.38 4.12 -16.49
N MET A 543 -17.80 4.24 -17.70
CA MET A 543 -16.35 4.14 -17.89
C MET A 543 -15.62 5.25 -17.12
N HIS A 544 -14.69 4.86 -16.24
CA HIS A 544 -14.03 5.77 -15.31
C HIS A 544 -12.52 5.91 -15.50
N HIS A 545 -11.83 4.98 -16.21
CA HIS A 545 -10.42 5.17 -16.59
C HIS A 545 -10.08 4.68 -18.01
N ILE A 546 -9.15 5.39 -18.67
CA ILE A 546 -8.38 4.92 -19.84
C ILE A 546 -6.91 4.88 -19.42
N VAL A 547 -6.26 3.73 -19.53
CA VAL A 547 -4.86 3.55 -19.13
C VAL A 547 -4.03 3.09 -20.32
N MET A 548 -2.90 3.73 -20.57
CA MET A 548 -1.91 3.34 -21.56
C MET A 548 -0.63 2.88 -20.87
N PHE A 549 -0.21 1.66 -21.19
CA PHE A 549 1.00 1.03 -20.64
C PHE A 549 2.03 0.84 -21.75
N HIS A 550 3.30 1.17 -21.49
CA HIS A 550 4.38 0.98 -22.45
C HIS A 550 4.90 -0.47 -22.45
N ASN A 551 4.91 -1.13 -23.60
CA ASN A 551 5.49 -2.47 -23.79
C ASN A 551 6.91 -2.34 -24.36
N GLU A 552 7.91 -2.25 -23.48
CA GLU A 552 9.32 -1.99 -23.86
C GLU A 552 9.88 -3.01 -24.86
N ASP A 553 9.57 -4.29 -24.66
CA ASP A 553 10.08 -5.37 -25.51
C ASP A 553 9.57 -5.31 -26.96
N LYS A 554 8.42 -4.66 -27.17
CA LYS A 554 7.69 -4.68 -28.46
C LYS A 554 7.62 -3.32 -29.13
N ASN A 555 8.13 -2.26 -28.49
CA ASN A 555 7.96 -0.87 -28.92
C ASN A 555 6.49 -0.52 -29.24
N SER A 556 5.59 -1.00 -28.37
CA SER A 556 4.14 -0.86 -28.51
C SER A 556 3.53 -0.39 -27.18
N CYS A 557 2.21 -0.20 -27.14
CA CYS A 557 1.49 0.09 -25.91
C CYS A 557 0.25 -0.81 -25.77
N THR A 558 -0.20 -1.00 -24.53
CA THR A 558 -1.49 -1.61 -24.22
C THR A 558 -2.43 -0.55 -23.67
N ILE A 559 -3.62 -0.43 -24.25
CA ILE A 559 -4.70 0.43 -23.73
C ILE A 559 -5.66 -0.42 -22.90
N TYR A 560 -6.01 0.05 -21.71
CA TYR A 560 -7.04 -0.51 -20.84
C TYR A 560 -8.18 0.49 -20.67
N LEU A 561 -9.41 0.00 -20.71
CA LEU A 561 -10.63 0.74 -20.41
C LEU A 561 -11.27 0.11 -19.17
N TYR A 562 -11.43 0.91 -18.12
CA TYR A 562 -12.06 0.50 -16.87
C TYR A 562 -13.42 1.14 -16.73
N GLY A 563 -14.40 0.32 -16.35
CA GLY A 563 -15.74 0.77 -16.00
C GLY A 563 -16.50 -0.32 -15.27
N TYR A 564 -17.79 -0.11 -15.10
CA TYR A 564 -18.67 -1.09 -14.50
C TYR A 564 -19.44 -1.85 -15.58
N GLY A 565 -20.04 -2.97 -15.21
CA GLY A 565 -21.10 -3.54 -16.02
C GLY A 565 -21.76 -4.71 -15.35
N ARG A 566 -22.83 -5.18 -15.99
CA ARG A 566 -23.64 -6.30 -15.51
C ARG A 566 -23.23 -7.55 -16.25
N ASP A 567 -23.15 -8.67 -15.54
CA ASP A 567 -23.00 -9.95 -16.19
C ASP A 567 -24.30 -10.30 -16.92
N THR A 568 -24.26 -10.30 -18.25
CA THR A 568 -25.39 -10.66 -19.11
C THR A 568 -25.29 -12.09 -19.62
N THR A 569 -24.43 -12.93 -19.04
CA THR A 569 -24.43 -14.36 -19.40
C THR A 569 -25.80 -14.96 -19.09
N GLU A 570 -26.40 -15.61 -20.11
CA GLU A 570 -27.72 -16.23 -20.03
C GLU A 570 -27.76 -17.25 -18.89
N GLY A 571 -28.37 -16.89 -17.76
CA GLY A 571 -28.53 -17.80 -16.63
C GLY A 571 -28.62 -17.13 -15.26
N ALA A 572 -28.20 -15.87 -15.10
CA ALA A 572 -28.38 -15.15 -13.84
C ALA A 572 -29.88 -14.87 -13.62
N ASN A 573 -30.52 -15.67 -12.77
CA ASN A 573 -31.90 -15.49 -12.37
C ASN A 573 -32.15 -14.05 -11.92
N LYS A 574 -33.25 -13.49 -12.43
CA LYS A 574 -33.81 -12.19 -12.06
C LYS A 574 -33.95 -12.07 -10.54
N LEU A 575 -32.96 -11.47 -9.87
CA LEU A 575 -33.12 -10.63 -8.66
C LEU A 575 -31.80 -10.15 -8.04
N ASP A 576 -30.62 -10.60 -8.49
CA ASP A 576 -29.33 -10.06 -8.01
C ASP A 576 -28.72 -9.03 -8.97
N THR A 577 -28.75 -7.77 -8.54
CA THR A 577 -28.15 -6.61 -9.22
C THR A 577 -26.68 -6.44 -8.83
N THR A 578 -25.84 -7.43 -9.09
CA THR A 578 -24.40 -7.33 -8.78
C THR A 578 -23.68 -6.58 -9.91
N VAL A 579 -23.06 -5.44 -9.57
CA VAL A 579 -22.26 -4.61 -10.47
C VAL A 579 -20.81 -5.07 -10.38
N TYR A 580 -20.19 -5.43 -11.51
CA TYR A 580 -18.77 -5.82 -11.57
C TYR A 580 -17.92 -4.69 -12.10
N GLU A 581 -16.67 -4.56 -11.62
CA GLU A 581 -15.63 -3.82 -12.32
C GLU A 581 -15.19 -4.65 -13.54
N ILE A 582 -15.28 -4.05 -14.72
CA ILE A 582 -14.93 -4.65 -16.02
C ILE A 582 -13.67 -3.97 -16.55
N ARG A 583 -12.72 -4.78 -17.00
CA ARG A 583 -11.50 -4.33 -17.67
C ARG A 583 -11.49 -4.80 -19.12
N ASN A 584 -11.55 -3.88 -20.09
CA ASN A 584 -11.30 -4.18 -21.50
C ASN A 584 -9.89 -3.73 -21.92
N PHE A 585 -9.19 -4.46 -22.79
CA PHE A 585 -7.85 -4.05 -23.21
C PHE A 585 -7.43 -4.46 -24.63
N LYS A 586 -6.46 -3.73 -25.20
CA LYS A 586 -5.93 -3.95 -26.56
C LYS A 586 -4.49 -3.45 -26.72
N ASP A 587 -3.65 -4.22 -27.40
CA ASP A 587 -2.30 -3.82 -27.83
C ASP A 587 -2.34 -3.01 -29.15
N MET A 588 -1.56 -1.94 -29.24
CA MET A 588 -1.42 -1.10 -30.45
C MET A 588 -0.07 -0.38 -30.52
N THR A 589 0.25 0.26 -31.65
CA THR A 589 1.49 1.06 -31.74
C THR A 589 1.39 2.31 -30.87
N ILE A 590 2.54 2.84 -30.42
CA ILE A 590 2.57 4.05 -29.58
C ILE A 590 1.88 5.25 -30.25
N PRO A 591 2.09 5.54 -31.56
CA PRO A 591 1.37 6.63 -32.22
C PRO A 591 -0.15 6.43 -32.28
N GLU A 592 -0.62 5.18 -32.44
CA GLU A 592 -2.05 4.86 -32.45
C GLU A 592 -2.68 5.06 -31.06
N GLY A 593 -2.00 4.60 -30.00
CA GLY A 593 -2.45 4.81 -28.62
C GLY A 593 -2.52 6.29 -28.25
N LEU A 594 -1.48 7.06 -28.58
CA LEU A 594 -1.47 8.51 -28.37
C LEU A 594 -2.55 9.22 -29.20
N ALA A 595 -2.79 8.80 -30.43
CA ALA A 595 -3.84 9.38 -31.27
C ALA A 595 -5.25 9.10 -30.70
N LEU A 596 -5.48 7.89 -30.17
CA LEU A 596 -6.74 7.54 -29.49
C LEU A 596 -6.95 8.41 -28.25
N ILE A 597 -5.91 8.56 -27.42
CA ILE A 597 -5.95 9.41 -26.23
C ILE A 597 -6.16 10.88 -26.62
N LYS A 598 -5.53 11.34 -27.70
CA LYS A 598 -5.70 12.70 -28.22
C LYS A 598 -7.11 12.95 -28.72
N ASP A 599 -7.70 12.01 -29.46
CA ASP A 599 -9.06 12.13 -29.97
C ASP A 599 -10.08 12.15 -28.83
N PHE A 600 -9.90 11.29 -27.81
CA PHE A 600 -10.67 11.35 -26.59
C PHE A 600 -10.50 12.70 -25.86
N TYR A 601 -9.27 13.19 -25.75
CA TYR A 601 -8.94 14.48 -25.14
C TYR A 601 -9.63 15.66 -25.86
N ASP A 602 -9.55 15.71 -27.20
CA ASP A 602 -10.08 16.81 -28.00
C ASP A 602 -11.62 16.76 -28.15
N THR A 603 -12.23 15.57 -28.12
CA THR A 603 -13.64 15.37 -28.52
C THR A 603 -14.55 14.76 -27.46
N ALA A 604 -14.01 14.25 -26.35
CA ALA A 604 -14.70 13.48 -25.34
C ALA A 604 -15.31 12.15 -25.85
N LYS A 605 -14.96 11.64 -27.03
CA LYS A 605 -15.62 10.46 -27.60
C LYS A 605 -14.88 9.18 -27.27
N LEU A 606 -15.62 8.16 -26.81
CA LEU A 606 -15.06 6.84 -26.54
C LEU A 606 -14.63 6.10 -27.81
N PRO A 607 -13.58 5.26 -27.73
CA PRO A 607 -13.22 4.39 -28.83
C PRO A 607 -14.33 3.34 -29.08
N ILE A 608 -14.44 2.90 -30.33
CA ILE A 608 -15.31 1.78 -30.68
C ILE A 608 -14.63 0.50 -30.18
N ILE A 609 -15.32 -0.26 -29.33
CA ILE A 609 -14.89 -1.60 -28.91
C ILE A 609 -15.43 -2.61 -29.92
N ASP A 610 -14.53 -3.34 -30.55
CA ASP A 610 -14.80 -4.42 -31.49
C ASP A 610 -14.19 -5.75 -31.00
N GLU A 611 -14.23 -6.80 -31.83
CA GLU A 611 -13.72 -8.14 -31.52
C GLU A 611 -12.22 -8.20 -31.20
N SER A 612 -11.46 -7.12 -31.42
CA SER A 612 -10.02 -7.06 -31.13
C SER A 612 -9.67 -6.62 -29.70
N TRP A 613 -10.67 -6.38 -28.84
CA TRP A 613 -10.50 -6.06 -27.42
C TRP A 613 -10.83 -7.26 -26.51
N GLU A 614 -10.04 -7.49 -25.47
CA GLU A 614 -10.21 -8.57 -24.49
C GLU A 614 -10.85 -8.08 -23.17
N LYS A 615 -11.58 -8.93 -22.40
CA LYS A 615 -12.41 -8.54 -21.21
C LYS A 615 -12.13 -9.38 -19.92
N GLN A 616 -12.12 -8.76 -18.73
CA GLN A 616 -11.90 -9.39 -17.39
C GLN A 616 -12.80 -8.80 -16.24
N TYR A 617 -13.08 -9.55 -15.14
CA TYR A 617 -13.94 -9.19 -13.95
C TYR A 617 -13.23 -9.36 -12.56
N LYS A 618 -13.65 -8.66 -11.47
CA LYS A 618 -13.06 -8.72 -10.08
C LYS A 618 -14.12 -8.78 -8.90
N ASN A 619 -13.88 -9.59 -7.83
CA ASN A 619 -14.74 -10.12 -6.69
C ASN A 619 -15.15 -9.16 -5.49
N PRO A 620 -15.86 -9.51 -4.34
CA PRO A 620 -16.35 -10.81 -3.74
C PRO A 620 -17.73 -10.86 -2.94
N THR A 621 -18.12 -12.05 -2.44
CA THR A 621 -18.76 -12.31 -1.10
C THR A 621 -18.30 -13.70 -0.60
N PRO A 622 -18.00 -13.93 0.71
CA PRO A 622 -17.55 -15.24 1.22
C PRO A 622 -18.74 -16.13 1.68
N PRO A 623 -18.66 -17.47 1.58
CA PRO A 623 -19.62 -18.38 2.19
C PRO A 623 -19.07 -19.04 3.48
N SER A 624 -19.97 -19.78 4.11
CA SER A 624 -19.92 -20.60 5.33
C SER A 624 -18.54 -21.13 5.77
N GLU A 625 -18.35 -21.39 7.06
CA GLU A 625 -17.10 -21.95 7.59
C GLU A 625 -16.79 -23.33 6.96
N TYR A 626 -15.76 -23.41 6.11
CA TYR A 626 -15.28 -24.67 5.52
C TYR A 626 -14.15 -25.29 6.36
N ALA A 627 -14.01 -26.61 6.28
CA ALA A 627 -12.93 -27.39 6.87
C ALA A 627 -12.28 -28.29 5.81
N LEU A 628 -10.95 -28.42 5.90
CA LEU A 628 -10.14 -29.40 5.20
C LEU A 628 -9.86 -30.56 6.15
N ALA A 629 -10.34 -31.76 5.82
CA ALA A 629 -9.95 -33.00 6.47
C ALA A 629 -8.83 -33.67 5.66
N ILE A 630 -7.78 -34.14 6.33
CA ILE A 630 -6.71 -34.94 5.74
C ILE A 630 -6.64 -36.24 6.53
N ASP A 631 -6.92 -37.35 5.87
CA ASP A 631 -7.17 -38.66 6.49
C ASP A 631 -8.23 -38.57 7.61
N ASN A 632 -7.80 -38.54 8.88
CA ASN A 632 -8.67 -38.44 10.06
C ASN A 632 -8.60 -37.08 10.77
N ASP A 633 -7.68 -36.21 10.38
CA ASP A 633 -7.46 -34.92 11.04
C ASP A 633 -8.30 -33.84 10.34
N ILE A 634 -8.97 -32.97 11.12
CA ILE A 634 -9.84 -31.90 10.61
C ILE A 634 -9.23 -30.54 10.91
N PHE A 635 -9.14 -29.69 9.88
CA PHE A 635 -8.58 -28.33 9.96
C PHE A 635 -9.63 -27.32 9.48
N TYR A 636 -10.06 -26.42 10.36
CA TYR A 636 -11.01 -25.37 10.00
C TYR A 636 -10.30 -24.27 9.21
N LEU A 637 -10.72 -24.04 7.96
CA LEU A 637 -10.00 -23.17 7.01
C LEU A 637 -9.98 -21.69 7.44
N ASN A 638 -10.96 -21.26 8.22
CA ASN A 638 -11.02 -19.90 8.79
C ASN A 638 -9.97 -19.63 9.89
N GLN A 639 -9.29 -20.67 10.41
CA GLN A 639 -8.25 -20.55 11.43
C GLN A 639 -6.85 -20.33 10.83
N TYR A 640 -6.74 -20.27 9.50
CA TYR A 640 -5.48 -20.13 8.79
C TYR A 640 -5.51 -18.92 7.88
N ASP A 641 -4.41 -18.19 7.82
CA ASP A 641 -4.28 -16.95 7.06
C ASP A 641 -4.39 -17.19 5.54
N ASN A 642 -4.09 -18.41 5.06
CA ASN A 642 -4.19 -18.78 3.65
C ASN A 642 -4.76 -20.19 3.41
N PRO A 643 -6.09 -20.36 3.44
CA PRO A 643 -6.74 -21.66 3.30
C PRO A 643 -6.62 -22.27 1.90
N ASN A 644 -6.50 -21.43 0.85
CA ASN A 644 -6.30 -21.91 -0.52
C ASN A 644 -4.97 -22.65 -0.66
N GLN A 645 -3.89 -22.11 -0.08
CA GLN A 645 -2.59 -22.78 -0.13
C GLN A 645 -2.63 -24.13 0.60
N MET A 646 -3.33 -24.23 1.73
CA MET A 646 -3.52 -25.51 2.43
C MET A 646 -4.19 -26.58 1.56
N ILE A 647 -5.22 -26.20 0.81
CA ILE A 647 -5.93 -27.13 -0.09
C ILE A 647 -5.00 -27.60 -1.22
N LYS A 648 -4.22 -26.68 -1.81
CA LYS A 648 -3.23 -27.03 -2.84
C LYS A 648 -2.20 -28.03 -2.32
N ASP A 649 -1.66 -27.80 -1.13
CA ASP A 649 -0.68 -28.70 -0.51
C ASP A 649 -1.29 -30.08 -0.21
N ALA A 650 -2.53 -30.11 0.28
CA ALA A 650 -3.24 -31.36 0.54
C ALA A 650 -3.50 -32.14 -0.76
N LEU A 651 -3.84 -31.44 -1.86
CA LEU A 651 -4.01 -32.03 -3.20
C LEU A 651 -2.70 -32.62 -3.73
N GLU A 652 -1.58 -31.92 -3.56
CA GLU A 652 -0.26 -32.42 -3.92
C GLU A 652 0.12 -33.64 -3.08
N GLY A 653 -0.15 -33.60 -1.78
CA GLY A 653 0.08 -34.70 -0.85
C GLY A 653 -0.70 -35.97 -1.19
N VAL A 654 -2.00 -35.87 -1.50
CA VAL A 654 -2.78 -37.06 -1.92
C VAL A 654 -2.35 -37.57 -3.30
N SER A 655 -1.95 -36.68 -4.22
CA SER A 655 -1.43 -37.05 -5.55
C SER A 655 -0.14 -37.87 -5.45
N ASN A 656 0.77 -37.44 -4.58
CA ASN A 656 2.08 -38.08 -4.39
C ASN A 656 2.04 -39.29 -3.44
N GLY A 657 0.90 -39.53 -2.77
CA GLY A 657 0.69 -40.65 -1.86
C GLY A 657 1.14 -40.39 -0.42
N THR A 658 1.30 -39.14 -0.03
CA THR A 658 1.53 -38.71 1.36
C THR A 658 0.28 -38.93 2.22
N TYR A 659 -0.93 -38.78 1.64
CA TYR A 659 -2.23 -38.99 2.28
C TYR A 659 -3.05 -40.01 1.50
N ASP A 660 -3.93 -40.74 2.20
CA ASP A 660 -4.85 -41.68 1.57
C ASP A 660 -6.07 -40.94 0.99
N ILE A 661 -6.58 -39.94 1.72
CA ILE A 661 -7.76 -39.16 1.35
C ILE A 661 -7.69 -37.74 1.93
N ILE A 662 -8.20 -36.77 1.18
CA ILE A 662 -8.51 -35.44 1.70
C ILE A 662 -9.99 -35.14 1.46
N ALA A 663 -10.58 -34.29 2.29
CA ALA A 663 -11.93 -33.79 2.06
C ALA A 663 -12.02 -32.29 2.35
N VAL A 664 -12.69 -31.53 1.49
CA VAL A 664 -12.95 -30.10 1.69
C VAL A 664 -14.45 -29.91 1.75
N ARG A 665 -14.97 -29.53 2.91
CA ARG A 665 -16.42 -29.56 3.20
C ARG A 665 -16.81 -28.49 4.21
N PRO A 666 -18.11 -28.13 4.33
CA PRO A 666 -18.59 -27.31 5.43
C PRO A 666 -18.18 -27.90 6.80
N SER A 667 -17.90 -27.01 7.77
CA SER A 667 -17.42 -27.34 9.11
C SER A 667 -18.44 -28.21 9.86
N ASN A 668 -19.72 -27.86 9.72
CA ASN A 668 -20.85 -28.67 10.13
C ASN A 668 -21.43 -29.46 8.93
N LEU A 669 -21.59 -30.77 9.09
CA LEU A 669 -22.03 -31.67 8.01
C LEU A 669 -23.51 -31.47 7.63
N ASP A 670 -24.29 -30.86 8.52
CA ASP A 670 -25.70 -30.53 8.28
C ASP A 670 -25.88 -29.17 7.58
N ASP A 671 -24.80 -28.41 7.39
CA ASP A 671 -24.86 -27.13 6.69
C ASP A 671 -24.99 -27.34 5.18
N ARG A 672 -25.75 -26.45 4.54
CA ARG A 672 -25.79 -26.37 3.08
C ARG A 672 -24.37 -26.09 2.56
N GLY A 673 -23.95 -26.85 1.54
CA GLY A 673 -22.71 -26.58 0.84
C GLY A 673 -22.19 -27.76 0.02
N ILE A 674 -21.13 -27.49 -0.73
CA ILE A 674 -20.47 -28.46 -1.61
C ILE A 674 -19.30 -29.10 -0.86
N SER A 675 -19.22 -30.43 -0.85
CA SER A 675 -18.16 -31.21 -0.22
C SER A 675 -17.38 -32.02 -1.25
N TYR A 676 -16.06 -31.88 -1.25
CA TYR A 676 -15.14 -32.68 -2.06
C TYR A 676 -14.47 -33.75 -1.20
N TYR A 677 -14.36 -34.96 -1.70
CA TYR A 677 -13.57 -36.06 -1.14
C TYR A 677 -12.67 -36.60 -2.22
N ILE A 678 -11.37 -36.62 -1.97
CA ILE A 678 -10.36 -36.84 -3.00
C ILE A 678 -9.39 -37.90 -2.49
N GLU A 679 -9.36 -39.05 -3.15
CA GLU A 679 -8.51 -40.18 -2.80
C GLU A 679 -7.70 -40.63 -4.01
N ARG A 680 -6.57 -41.31 -3.78
CA ARG A 680 -5.77 -41.85 -4.87
C ARG A 680 -6.46 -43.04 -5.53
N ASN A 681 -6.60 -43.04 -6.86
CA ASN A 681 -7.18 -44.19 -7.56
C ASN A 681 -6.19 -45.37 -7.55
N LYS A 682 -6.61 -46.51 -6.98
CA LYS A 682 -5.78 -47.74 -6.88
C LYS A 682 -5.43 -48.37 -8.24
N LYS A 683 -6.04 -47.92 -9.34
CA LYS A 683 -5.90 -48.49 -10.69
C LYS A 683 -5.16 -47.57 -11.69
N GLY A 684 -4.72 -46.37 -11.29
CA GLY A 684 -4.14 -45.39 -12.22
C GLY A 684 -3.33 -44.28 -11.54
N LYS A 685 -2.95 -43.26 -12.32
CA LYS A 685 -2.28 -42.03 -11.82
C LYS A 685 -3.28 -40.91 -11.46
N ASP A 686 -4.56 -41.09 -11.78
CA ASP A 686 -5.61 -40.11 -11.52
C ASP A 686 -6.05 -40.12 -10.05
N LEU A 687 -6.57 -38.99 -9.58
CA LEU A 687 -7.27 -38.88 -8.31
C LEU A 687 -8.74 -39.21 -8.54
N ARG A 688 -9.32 -39.99 -7.62
CA ARG A 688 -10.76 -40.21 -7.56
C ARG A 688 -11.39 -39.11 -6.72
N ILE A 689 -12.28 -38.34 -7.33
CA ILE A 689 -12.97 -37.21 -6.72
C ILE A 689 -14.43 -37.59 -6.54
N ARG A 690 -14.93 -37.55 -5.31
CA ARG A 690 -16.36 -37.62 -4.98
C ARG A 690 -16.82 -36.25 -4.52
N LEU A 691 -17.84 -35.73 -5.18
CA LEU A 691 -18.46 -34.46 -4.87
C LEU A 691 -19.85 -34.72 -4.28
N TYR A 692 -20.16 -34.11 -3.14
CA TYR A 692 -21.47 -34.16 -2.52
C TYR A 692 -22.03 -32.74 -2.35
N VAL A 693 -23.31 -32.55 -2.70
CA VAL A 693 -24.00 -31.26 -2.57
C VAL A 693 -25.10 -31.42 -1.55
N THR A 694 -24.99 -30.73 -0.42
CA THR A 694 -26.01 -30.70 0.63
C THR A 694 -26.86 -29.44 0.47
N GLU A 695 -28.17 -29.60 0.26
CA GLU A 695 -29.14 -28.51 0.17
C GLU A 695 -29.65 -28.08 1.55
N ALA A 696 -30.28 -26.90 1.63
CA ALA A 696 -30.80 -26.35 2.89
C ALA A 696 -31.91 -27.21 3.55
N ASP A 697 -32.53 -28.13 2.80
CA ASP A 697 -33.52 -29.09 3.31
C ASP A 697 -32.91 -30.43 3.73
N GLY A 698 -31.58 -30.57 3.68
CA GLY A 698 -30.84 -31.79 3.99
C GLY A 698 -30.75 -32.79 2.83
N THR A 699 -31.24 -32.45 1.63
CA THR A 699 -31.08 -33.29 0.45
C THR A 699 -29.61 -33.33 0.02
N VAL A 700 -29.07 -34.53 -0.23
CA VAL A 700 -27.68 -34.72 -0.67
C VAL A 700 -27.63 -35.34 -2.07
N TYR A 701 -26.97 -34.68 -3.02
CA TYR A 701 -26.61 -35.20 -4.34
C TYR A 701 -25.15 -35.63 -4.36
N GLY A 702 -24.79 -36.67 -5.13
CA GLY A 702 -23.43 -37.21 -5.17
C GLY A 702 -22.96 -37.45 -6.60
N PHE A 703 -21.71 -37.11 -6.89
CA PHE A 703 -21.06 -37.27 -8.19
C PHE A 703 -19.64 -37.81 -8.01
N GLU A 704 -19.14 -38.64 -8.92
CA GLU A 704 -17.74 -39.07 -8.93
C GLU A 704 -17.07 -38.87 -10.30
N ARG A 705 -15.78 -38.59 -10.26
CA ARG A 705 -14.93 -38.46 -11.44
C ARG A 705 -13.49 -38.82 -11.10
N ASP A 706 -12.84 -39.57 -12.00
CA ASP A 706 -11.38 -39.72 -11.98
C ASP A 706 -10.74 -38.57 -12.78
N TYR A 707 -9.78 -37.85 -12.18
CA TYR A 707 -9.13 -36.70 -12.80
C TYR A 707 -7.72 -36.45 -12.22
N SER A 708 -6.78 -35.97 -13.02
CA SER A 708 -5.37 -35.80 -12.60
C SER A 708 -4.86 -34.35 -12.54
N ASN A 709 -5.59 -33.38 -13.12
CA ASN A 709 -5.12 -32.00 -13.13
C ASN A 709 -5.46 -31.29 -11.81
N LEU A 710 -4.47 -31.20 -10.90
CA LEU A 710 -4.61 -30.58 -9.59
C LEU A 710 -5.04 -29.11 -9.65
N THR A 711 -4.64 -28.37 -10.68
CA THR A 711 -5.02 -26.96 -10.86
C THR A 711 -6.52 -26.81 -11.06
N SER A 712 -7.10 -27.65 -11.93
CA SER A 712 -8.55 -27.65 -12.15
C SER A 712 -9.32 -28.11 -10.91
N ILE A 713 -8.80 -29.12 -10.19
CA ILE A 713 -9.41 -29.61 -8.94
C ILE A 713 -9.41 -28.50 -7.89
N ASN A 714 -8.29 -27.81 -7.71
CA ASN A 714 -8.20 -26.67 -6.80
C ASN A 714 -9.15 -25.56 -7.23
N TYR A 715 -9.22 -25.23 -8.52
CA TYR A 715 -10.16 -24.25 -9.05
C TYR A 715 -11.60 -24.61 -8.69
N TRP A 716 -12.02 -25.86 -8.89
CA TRP A 716 -13.38 -26.31 -8.52
C TRP A 716 -13.66 -26.13 -7.04
N ILE A 717 -12.71 -26.52 -6.18
CA ILE A 717 -12.84 -26.36 -4.73
C ILE A 717 -12.95 -24.88 -4.34
N GLN A 718 -12.12 -24.00 -4.93
CA GLN A 718 -12.16 -22.56 -4.63
C GLN A 718 -13.46 -21.91 -5.14
N ASP A 719 -13.94 -22.29 -6.33
CA ASP A 719 -15.20 -21.79 -6.90
C ASP A 719 -16.40 -22.24 -6.05
N ALA A 720 -16.35 -23.46 -5.52
CA ALA A 720 -17.32 -23.95 -4.54
C ALA A 720 -17.25 -23.19 -3.20
N ILE A 721 -16.04 -22.98 -2.65
CA ILE A 721 -15.83 -22.24 -1.38
C ILE A 721 -16.07 -20.75 -1.53
N THR A 722 -16.09 -20.15 -2.73
CA THR A 722 -16.28 -18.70 -2.85
C THR A 722 -17.66 -18.36 -3.38
N ASN A 723 -18.14 -19.14 -4.34
CA ASN A 723 -19.32 -18.82 -5.14
C ASN A 723 -20.45 -19.87 -4.99
N ASP A 724 -20.29 -20.88 -4.11
CA ASP A 724 -21.23 -22.02 -3.96
C ASP A 724 -21.53 -22.69 -5.32
N LYS A 725 -20.53 -22.73 -6.22
CA LYS A 725 -20.70 -23.15 -7.60
C LYS A 725 -20.12 -24.54 -7.87
N LEU A 726 -20.90 -25.35 -8.59
CA LEU A 726 -20.49 -26.68 -9.03
C LEU A 726 -19.63 -26.63 -10.30
N PRO A 727 -18.67 -27.56 -10.46
CA PRO A 727 -18.00 -27.75 -11.74
C PRO A 727 -19.00 -28.24 -12.80
N ASP A 728 -18.62 -28.17 -14.08
CA ASP A 728 -19.42 -28.83 -15.12
C ASP A 728 -19.49 -30.35 -14.83
N LEU A 729 -20.72 -30.83 -14.63
CA LEU A 729 -21.04 -32.21 -14.25
C LEU A 729 -21.31 -33.13 -15.45
N ASN A 730 -21.22 -32.64 -16.69
CA ASN A 730 -21.50 -33.43 -17.90
C ASN A 730 -20.65 -34.71 -18.01
N ASP A 731 -19.41 -34.67 -17.51
CA ASP A 731 -18.47 -35.79 -17.49
C ASP A 731 -18.36 -36.51 -16.13
N TRP A 732 -19.31 -36.28 -15.21
CA TRP A 732 -19.31 -36.88 -13.87
C TRP A 732 -20.33 -38.01 -13.78
N GLU A 733 -19.97 -39.10 -13.10
CA GLU A 733 -20.88 -40.21 -12.84
C GLU A 733 -21.72 -39.91 -11.59
N GLU A 734 -23.04 -40.00 -11.69
CA GLU A 734 -23.92 -39.81 -10.54
C GLU A 734 -23.77 -40.98 -9.54
N VAL A 735 -23.40 -40.65 -8.29
CA VAL A 735 -23.28 -41.62 -7.20
C VAL A 735 -24.67 -41.91 -6.68
N LYS A 736 -25.32 -42.96 -7.21
CA LYS A 736 -26.63 -43.39 -6.73
C LYS A 736 -26.57 -43.74 -5.24
N LYS A 737 -27.40 -43.06 -4.44
CA LYS A 737 -27.70 -43.46 -3.06
C LYS A 737 -28.27 -44.89 -3.08
N ASN A 738 -27.59 -45.82 -2.42
CA ASN A 738 -28.23 -47.05 -1.94
C ASN A 738 -28.98 -46.77 -0.64
#